data_AF-A0A7M4E5P4-F1
#
_entry.id   AF-A0A7M4E5P4-F1
#
_cell.length_a   1.000
_cell.length_b   1.000
_cell.length_c   1.000
_cell.angle_alpha   90.00
_cell.angle_beta   90.00
_cell.angle_gamma   90.00
#
_symmetry.space_group_name_H-M   'P 1'
#
loop_
_entity.id
_entity.type
_entity.pdbx_description
1 polymer ?
#
loop_
_entity_poly.entity_id
_entity_poly.type
_entity_poly.pdbx_seq_one_letter_code
_entity_poly.pdbx_strand_id
1 'polypeptide(L)'
;MATRPDTTMSFAVTQTVPGPGSARARPAMAPARAFDFLYDPLHTLSSERDHAKAAGRARLGYAQLRNVPIFKTMFSSLIHYPGYNLRFEGKDPVPPFIDQRWRGRAQQRLEALQQLTVFQPSLQIPQIVYEDPEVTGRNRYKYFERPYIPFSQSFPLNVIYAMAKTDPYVHSSSISARQQYPISRTVGTQTDYRDGEAQTDPYSPEYIVPQGSIPELLTLATLTWGRGLPAGLAEVEMIERAREKHVWESTLPPLNDASQVVKRRKMMDDMERKEWAFREQEIEKLQELRLEILKKLLKQREEKQNEVDVSRLDAHWFNRQKAKEESVKRIQHEHVKAIRRLVAKGKNVEGKLERRDIIKDYSNFASQPYGPLSRIGYFPDNHSERFVVKSYFLNTYEGLLELEASLPDSITQLQTKVPQPKVTTTKDGFIKRSARLEMELSQVHQVLLAKKNKVQEPKKPLRFLQKVAKPVPRLPTPMLETPSTREEEIEVAVIFLQKLIRGRAIQNMMFEGKEKRLELIRELRTTHALQEDRQLLKKAEKQVTLALQRQRDLHEHKLSQIENHLAWIEGRALVNMFDFLSKELVRLQEERRIHAFTMLGERQRRIREAEESGRRQVEERRRREEDELFKQVVKVHQSTVDSYLEDIILNSMENTAEEQAREEIQRMAVEINDIAYEMESRRTYLQSEEIVAELVYSFLIPEVEKISVKEKGSHTFFIGSSGAYCEAWDAVQTS
;
A
#
# COMPACT_ATOMS: atom_id res chain seq x y z
N MET A 1 -34.47 76.56 2.17
CA MET A 1 -35.60 76.31 3.08
C MET A 1 -36.15 74.94 2.71
N ALA A 2 -35.87 73.92 3.52
CA ALA A 2 -36.83 73.32 4.47
C ALA A 2 -37.86 72.45 3.70
N THR A 3 -38.07 71.15 3.91
CA THR A 3 -37.94 70.28 5.09
C THR A 3 -38.15 68.81 4.67
N ARG A 4 -37.57 67.88 5.45
CA ARG A 4 -37.70 66.40 5.51
C ARG A 4 -39.16 65.89 5.74
N PRO A 5 -39.46 64.57 5.92
CA PRO A 5 -38.92 63.30 5.37
C PRO A 5 -40.02 62.24 4.98
N ASP A 6 -39.62 61.06 4.49
CA ASP A 6 -39.96 59.70 5.03
C ASP A 6 -40.16 58.56 4.01
N THR A 7 -39.27 57.56 4.18
CA THR A 7 -39.40 56.10 3.97
C THR A 7 -39.98 55.51 2.68
N THR A 8 -39.08 54.95 1.86
CA THR A 8 -39.35 53.72 1.10
C THR A 8 -38.15 52.78 1.19
N MET A 9 -38.39 51.57 1.72
CA MET A 9 -37.43 50.47 1.85
C MET A 9 -36.97 49.96 0.47
N SER A 10 -35.65 49.95 0.23
CA SER A 10 -35.03 49.22 -0.87
C SER A 10 -34.22 48.04 -0.30
N PHE A 11 -34.68 46.82 -0.54
CA PHE A 11 -33.93 45.60 -0.26
C PHE A 11 -32.71 45.52 -1.18
N ALA A 12 -31.51 45.66 -0.62
CA ALA A 12 -30.26 45.33 -1.30
C ALA A 12 -30.02 43.82 -1.19
N VAL A 13 -30.25 43.09 -2.29
CA VAL A 13 -29.80 41.71 -2.45
C VAL A 13 -28.29 41.75 -2.74
N THR A 14 -27.48 41.50 -1.73
CA THR A 14 -26.05 41.27 -1.90
C THR A 14 -25.82 39.84 -2.42
N GLN A 15 -25.73 39.70 -3.74
CA GLN A 15 -25.13 38.50 -4.33
C GLN A 15 -23.62 38.53 -4.10
N THR A 16 -23.15 37.67 -3.20
CA THR A 16 -21.72 37.37 -3.04
C THR A 16 -21.29 36.43 -4.16
N VAL A 17 -20.61 36.96 -5.17
CA VAL A 17 -19.88 36.14 -6.16
C VAL A 17 -18.62 35.61 -5.46
N PRO A 18 -18.44 34.28 -5.32
CA PRO A 18 -17.21 33.75 -4.76
C PRO A 18 -16.08 33.89 -5.78
N GLY A 19 -15.10 34.75 -5.47
CA GLY A 19 -13.84 34.82 -6.22
C GLY A 19 -13.03 33.51 -6.08
N PRO A 20 -12.09 33.23 -7.00
CA PRO A 20 -11.29 32.01 -6.99
C PRO A 20 -10.18 32.13 -5.94
N GLY A 21 -10.57 32.05 -4.67
CA GLY A 21 -9.67 32.11 -3.52
C GLY A 21 -9.97 30.94 -2.59
N SER A 22 -9.12 29.92 -2.63
CA SER A 22 -8.91 28.92 -1.56
C SER A 22 -10.17 28.53 -0.78
N ALA A 23 -10.95 27.58 -1.32
CA ALA A 23 -11.96 26.86 -0.56
C ALA A 23 -11.31 26.10 0.61
N ARG A 24 -11.12 26.77 1.75
CA ARG A 24 -11.02 26.09 3.04
C ARG A 24 -12.43 25.61 3.36
N ALA A 25 -12.76 24.42 2.86
CA ALA A 25 -13.88 23.66 3.37
C ALA A 25 -13.69 23.56 4.90
N ARG A 26 -14.55 24.25 5.67
CA ARG A 26 -14.67 23.93 7.10
C ARG A 26 -15.13 22.47 7.15
N PRO A 27 -14.37 21.55 7.76
CA PRO A 27 -14.85 20.18 7.89
C PRO A 27 -16.14 20.23 8.71
N ALA A 28 -17.16 19.50 8.26
CA ALA A 28 -18.34 19.22 9.06
C ALA A 28 -17.90 18.72 10.45
N MET A 29 -18.60 19.16 11.49
CA MET A 29 -18.26 18.88 12.89
C MET A 29 -18.20 17.35 13.09
N ALA A 30 -17.00 16.79 13.08
CA ALA A 30 -16.80 15.36 13.30
C ALA A 30 -17.09 15.05 14.79
N PRO A 31 -17.68 13.88 15.10
CA PRO A 31 -18.04 13.52 16.48
C PRO A 31 -16.83 13.35 17.42
N ALA A 32 -15.60 13.27 16.88
CA ALA A 32 -14.36 13.15 17.65
C ALA A 32 -13.24 13.99 17.03
N ARG A 33 -12.33 14.53 17.86
CA ARG A 33 -11.15 15.28 17.44
C ARG A 33 -10.03 14.32 17.04
N ALA A 34 -9.15 14.77 16.13
CA ALA A 34 -8.13 13.94 15.49
C ALA A 34 -7.19 13.21 16.48
N PHE A 35 -6.89 13.79 17.65
CA PHE A 35 -5.94 13.24 18.63
C PHE A 35 -6.59 12.87 19.97
N ASP A 36 -7.91 12.63 20.01
CA ASP A 36 -8.59 12.27 21.27
C ASP A 36 -7.99 11.01 21.92
N PHE A 37 -7.47 10.06 21.14
CA PHE A 37 -6.79 8.87 21.67
C PHE A 37 -5.49 9.14 22.46
N LEU A 38 -4.95 10.36 22.42
CA LEU A 38 -3.79 10.78 23.22
C LEU A 38 -4.18 11.61 24.44
N TYR A 39 -5.29 12.35 24.39
CA TYR A 39 -5.63 13.38 25.37
C TYR A 39 -6.89 13.08 26.18
N ASP A 40 -7.80 12.26 25.65
CA ASP A 40 -9.07 11.96 26.27
C ASP A 40 -8.96 10.67 27.11
N PRO A 41 -9.06 10.75 28.45
CA PRO A 41 -8.99 9.59 29.33
C PRO A 41 -10.16 8.61 29.16
N LEU A 42 -11.27 9.04 28.55
CA LEU A 42 -12.43 8.20 28.24
C LEU A 42 -12.28 7.48 26.90
N HIS A 43 -11.32 7.87 26.06
CA HIS A 43 -11.10 7.25 24.76
C HIS A 43 -10.33 5.94 24.90
N THR A 44 -11.02 4.82 24.72
CA THR A 44 -10.44 3.48 24.89
C THR A 44 -10.19 2.82 23.54
N LEU A 45 -8.99 2.25 23.39
CA LEU A 45 -8.60 1.46 22.22
C LEU A 45 -8.33 0.01 22.63
N SER A 46 -8.67 -0.93 21.75
CA SER A 46 -8.63 -2.36 22.10
C SER A 46 -7.22 -2.97 21.98
N SER A 47 -6.37 -2.40 21.11
CA SER A 47 -5.08 -2.97 20.73
C SER A 47 -4.08 -1.90 20.25
N GLU A 48 -2.80 -2.24 20.24
CA GLU A 48 -1.73 -1.40 19.65
C GLU A 48 -1.97 -1.15 18.16
N ARG A 49 -2.54 -2.13 17.45
CA ARG A 49 -2.90 -2.00 16.03
C ARG A 49 -3.96 -0.94 15.82
N ASP A 50 -4.95 -0.86 16.72
CA ASP A 50 -6.00 0.16 16.64
C ASP A 50 -5.47 1.54 17.02
N HIS A 51 -4.53 1.62 17.96
CA HIS A 51 -3.79 2.83 18.26
C HIS A 51 -2.95 3.33 17.08
N ALA A 52 -2.23 2.44 16.40
CA ALA A 52 -1.48 2.78 15.20
C ALA A 52 -2.41 3.25 14.05
N LYS A 53 -3.60 2.65 13.92
CA LYS A 53 -4.62 3.09 12.96
C LYS A 53 -5.19 4.47 13.31
N ALA A 54 -5.50 4.72 14.59
CA ALA A 54 -6.00 6.02 15.06
C ALA A 54 -4.94 7.11 14.85
N ALA A 55 -3.68 6.84 15.22
CA ALA A 55 -2.55 7.72 14.98
C ALA A 55 -2.30 7.97 13.48
N GLY A 56 -2.41 6.94 12.65
CA GLY A 56 -2.32 7.07 11.19
C GLY A 56 -3.43 7.96 10.62
N ARG A 57 -4.69 7.75 11.04
CA ARG A 57 -5.83 8.58 10.63
C ARG A 57 -5.66 10.04 11.06
N ALA A 58 -5.17 10.27 12.28
CA ALA A 58 -4.93 11.61 12.82
C ALA A 58 -3.85 12.35 12.03
N ARG A 59 -2.73 11.68 11.73
CA ARG A 59 -1.62 12.24 10.93
C ARG A 59 -2.04 12.53 9.49
N LEU A 60 -2.82 11.63 8.87
CA LEU A 60 -3.33 11.82 7.51
C LEU A 60 -4.36 12.97 7.44
N GLY A 61 -5.17 13.16 8.49
CA GLY A 61 -6.11 14.28 8.58
C GLY A 61 -5.45 15.65 8.78
N TYR A 62 -4.27 15.68 9.41
CA TYR A 62 -3.54 16.93 9.73
C TYR A 62 -2.36 17.25 8.81
N ALA A 63 -1.90 16.31 7.98
CA ALA A 63 -0.83 16.54 7.01
C ALA A 63 -1.29 17.52 5.93
N GLN A 64 -1.10 18.81 6.18
CA GLN A 64 -1.43 19.87 5.22
C GLN A 64 -0.36 19.95 4.14
N LEU A 65 -0.78 19.70 2.90
CA LEU A 65 -0.02 20.09 1.72
C LEU A 65 -0.03 21.63 1.62
N ARG A 66 1.15 22.25 1.67
CA ARG A 66 1.28 23.69 1.53
C ARG A 66 1.81 24.06 0.16
N ASN A 67 1.14 25.01 -0.50
CA ASN A 67 1.64 25.65 -1.71
C ASN A 67 2.82 26.56 -1.33
N VAL A 68 4.03 26.19 -1.74
CA VAL A 68 5.23 27.01 -1.56
C VAL A 68 5.60 27.66 -2.89
N PRO A 69 5.63 29.00 -2.98
CA PRO A 69 5.96 29.69 -4.23
C PRO A 69 7.38 29.37 -4.69
N ILE A 70 7.57 29.19 -6.00
CA ILE A 70 8.87 28.88 -6.61
C ILE A 70 9.63 30.18 -6.84
N PHE A 71 10.44 30.60 -5.87
CA PHE A 71 11.18 31.88 -5.93
C PHE A 71 12.24 31.96 -7.05
N LYS A 72 12.68 30.83 -7.62
CA LYS A 72 13.67 30.82 -8.72
C LYS A 72 13.09 31.26 -10.07
N THR A 73 11.77 31.13 -10.25
CA THR A 73 11.05 31.52 -11.47
C THR A 73 9.93 32.45 -11.02
N MET A 74 10.20 33.76 -10.93
CA MET A 74 9.19 34.75 -10.51
C MET A 74 8.02 34.92 -11.50
N PHE A 75 8.05 34.19 -12.62
CA PHE A 75 7.04 34.23 -13.66
C PHE A 75 6.47 32.83 -13.89
N SER A 76 5.16 32.70 -13.73
CA SER A 76 4.36 31.61 -14.27
C SER A 76 4.08 31.86 -15.76
N SER A 77 3.78 30.82 -16.54
CA SER A 77 3.28 30.97 -17.92
C SER A 77 1.89 31.63 -18.00
N LEU A 78 1.18 31.72 -16.86
CA LEU A 78 -0.15 32.30 -16.72
C LEU A 78 -0.10 33.49 -15.75
N ILE A 79 -0.51 34.68 -16.22
CA ILE A 79 -0.43 35.98 -15.52
C ILE A 79 -1.16 35.99 -14.15
N HIS A 80 -2.11 35.08 -13.94
CA HIS A 80 -2.93 35.03 -12.72
C HIS A 80 -2.64 33.84 -11.78
N TYR A 81 -1.67 32.97 -12.10
CA TYR A 81 -1.35 31.78 -11.29
C TYR A 81 0.15 31.61 -11.08
N PRO A 82 0.76 32.21 -10.02
CA PRO A 82 2.19 32.05 -9.75
C PRO A 82 2.54 30.58 -9.52
N GLY A 83 3.69 30.13 -10.03
CA GLY A 83 4.14 28.75 -9.89
C GLY A 83 4.39 28.39 -8.43
N TYR A 84 3.72 27.34 -7.93
CA TYR A 84 3.90 26.80 -6.59
C TYR A 84 4.33 25.32 -6.65
N ASN A 85 5.16 24.91 -5.70
CA ASN A 85 5.42 23.52 -5.41
C ASN A 85 4.63 23.11 -4.17
N LEU A 86 3.94 21.97 -4.24
CA LEU A 86 3.31 21.35 -3.09
C LEU A 86 4.41 20.74 -2.21
N ARG A 87 4.57 21.23 -0.99
CA ARG A 87 5.44 20.61 0.01
C ARG A 87 4.60 20.10 1.18
N PHE A 88 4.91 18.90 1.64
CA PHE A 88 4.42 18.40 2.92
C PHE A 88 5.08 19.19 4.05
N GLU A 89 4.30 19.91 4.84
CA GLU A 89 4.79 20.56 6.05
C GLU A 89 4.72 19.54 7.20
N GLY A 90 5.86 18.92 7.52
CA GLY A 90 5.99 17.89 8.57
C GLY A 90 5.97 18.45 9.99
N LYS A 91 5.06 19.38 10.29
CA LYS A 91 4.84 19.86 11.66
C LYS A 91 3.82 18.95 12.32
N ASP A 92 4.30 18.04 13.16
CA ASP A 92 3.42 17.26 14.02
C ASP A 92 2.68 18.25 14.97
N PRO A 93 1.34 18.24 14.99
CA PRO A 93 0.55 19.14 15.83
C PRO A 93 0.57 18.73 17.32
N VAL A 94 1.19 17.59 17.64
CA VAL A 94 1.34 17.06 18.99
C VAL A 94 2.67 17.53 19.56
N PRO A 95 2.68 18.29 20.68
CA PRO A 95 3.91 18.70 21.35
C PRO A 95 4.81 17.51 21.72
N PRO A 96 6.14 17.67 21.67
CA PRO A 96 7.10 16.57 21.82
C PRO A 96 7.12 15.92 23.22
N PHE A 97 6.55 16.57 24.23
CA PHE A 97 6.46 16.03 25.60
C PHE A 97 5.30 15.04 25.79
N ILE A 98 4.39 14.92 24.82
CA ILE A 98 3.29 13.95 24.87
C ILE A 98 3.76 12.64 24.26
N ASP A 99 3.79 11.59 25.09
CA ASP A 99 4.19 10.26 24.68
C ASP A 99 3.17 9.65 23.71
N GLN A 100 3.61 9.41 22.47
CA GLN A 100 2.78 8.83 21.40
C GLN A 100 2.84 7.29 21.36
N ARG A 101 3.43 6.66 22.39
CA ARG A 101 3.59 5.20 22.44
C ARG A 101 2.33 4.57 23.04
N TRP A 102 1.91 3.44 22.47
CA TRP A 102 0.82 2.66 23.05
C TRP A 102 1.26 2.11 24.41
N ARG A 103 0.60 2.55 25.48
CA ARG A 103 0.76 1.94 26.81
C ARG A 103 -0.24 0.79 26.94
N GLY A 104 0.25 -0.43 27.14
CA GLY A 104 -0.63 -1.59 27.27
C GLY A 104 -1.61 -1.45 28.44
N ARG A 105 -2.78 -2.10 28.38
CA ARG A 105 -3.82 -2.06 29.44
C ARG A 105 -3.27 -2.39 30.84
N ALA A 106 -2.30 -3.29 30.93
CA ALA A 106 -1.66 -3.65 32.19
C ALA A 106 -0.84 -2.50 32.80
N GLN A 107 -0.14 -1.72 31.97
CA GLN A 107 0.64 -0.55 32.41
C GLN A 107 -0.27 0.63 32.76
N GLN A 108 -1.31 0.89 31.98
CA GLN A 108 -2.31 1.93 32.30
C GLN A 108 -3.05 1.63 33.61
N ARG A 109 -3.38 0.35 33.86
CA ARG A 109 -3.98 -0.10 35.12
C ARG A 109 -3.02 0.03 36.29
N LEU A 110 -1.73 -0.21 36.09
CA LEU A 110 -0.70 -0.01 37.13
C LEU A 110 -0.45 1.46 37.43
N GLU A 111 -0.40 2.34 36.44
CA GLU A 111 -0.30 3.80 36.64
C GLU A 111 -1.55 4.36 37.32
N ALA A 112 -2.75 3.89 36.95
CA ALA A 112 -3.99 4.26 37.65
C ALA A 112 -3.99 3.76 39.11
N LEU A 113 -3.51 2.54 39.36
CA LEU A 113 -3.33 2.02 40.71
C LEU A 113 -2.28 2.81 41.49
N GLN A 114 -1.17 3.21 40.87
CA GLN A 114 -0.13 4.06 41.46
C GLN A 114 -0.68 5.46 41.81
N GLN A 115 -1.47 6.07 40.92
CA GLN A 115 -2.15 7.35 41.20
C GLN A 115 -3.16 7.22 42.35
N LEU A 116 -3.87 6.09 42.45
CA LEU A 116 -4.77 5.80 43.57
C LEU A 116 -4.00 5.48 44.87
N THR A 117 -2.80 4.90 44.80
CA THR A 117 -1.97 4.61 45.99
C THR A 117 -1.48 5.88 46.69
N VAL A 118 -1.38 7.01 45.97
CA VAL A 118 -1.10 8.32 46.59
C VAL A 118 -2.20 8.73 47.58
N PHE A 119 -3.44 8.31 47.34
CA PHE A 119 -4.60 8.58 48.20
C PHE A 119 -4.90 7.46 49.20
N GLN A 120 -4.46 6.22 48.95
CA GLN A 120 -4.66 5.08 49.84
C GLN A 120 -3.39 4.19 49.92
N PRO A 121 -2.58 4.29 50.98
CA PRO A 121 -1.33 3.54 51.12
C PRO A 121 -1.50 2.05 51.43
N SER A 122 -2.73 1.56 51.61
CA SER A 122 -3.04 0.14 51.89
C SER A 122 -3.16 -0.75 50.64
N LEU A 123 -3.14 -0.16 49.43
CA LEU A 123 -3.26 -0.90 48.17
C LEU A 123 -1.92 -1.53 47.77
N GLN A 124 -1.85 -2.87 47.79
CA GLN A 124 -0.67 -3.60 47.30
C GLN A 124 -0.62 -3.56 45.76
N ILE A 125 0.40 -2.91 45.21
CA ILE A 125 0.64 -2.89 43.76
C ILE A 125 1.19 -4.27 43.35
N PRO A 126 0.55 -5.00 42.42
CA PRO A 126 1.07 -6.27 41.95
C PRO A 126 2.42 -6.05 41.24
N GLN A 127 3.48 -6.72 41.72
CA GLN A 127 4.80 -6.71 41.08
C GLN A 127 4.72 -7.34 39.69
N ILE A 128 5.28 -6.66 38.69
CA ILE A 128 5.44 -7.20 37.34
C ILE A 128 6.51 -8.29 37.40
N VAL A 129 6.09 -9.55 37.47
CA VAL A 129 6.97 -10.69 37.26
C VAL A 129 7.17 -10.81 35.75
N TYR A 130 8.39 -10.50 35.26
CA TYR A 130 8.78 -10.86 33.91
C TYR A 130 8.99 -12.38 33.89
N GLU A 131 8.12 -13.10 33.19
CA GLU A 131 8.27 -14.55 33.02
C GLU A 131 9.53 -14.88 32.19
N ASP A 132 10.25 -15.93 32.59
CA ASP A 132 11.53 -16.33 32.00
C ASP A 132 11.47 -16.55 30.47
N PRO A 133 12.47 -16.07 29.69
CA PRO A 133 12.47 -16.11 28.23
C PRO A 133 12.95 -17.46 27.68
N GLU A 134 12.47 -18.59 28.21
CA GLU A 134 12.79 -19.90 27.64
C GLU A 134 11.98 -20.15 26.36
N VAL A 135 12.55 -19.74 25.22
CA VAL A 135 11.98 -19.87 23.88
C VAL A 135 11.74 -21.34 23.49
N THR A 136 12.55 -22.26 24.00
CA THR A 136 12.50 -23.70 23.69
C THR A 136 11.80 -24.55 24.76
N GLY A 137 11.53 -23.97 25.93
CA GLY A 137 10.98 -24.65 27.11
C GLY A 137 9.48 -24.43 27.29
N ARG A 138 9.08 -24.22 28.54
CA ARG A 138 7.67 -24.11 28.97
C ARG A 138 6.93 -22.94 28.29
N ASN A 139 7.67 -21.91 27.86
CA ASN A 139 7.13 -20.68 27.26
C ASN A 139 7.16 -20.69 25.72
N ARG A 140 7.46 -21.83 25.08
CA ARG A 140 7.50 -21.98 23.62
C ARG A 140 6.22 -21.53 22.91
N TYR A 141 5.04 -21.69 23.51
CA TYR A 141 3.78 -21.28 22.89
C TYR A 141 3.60 -19.75 22.76
N LYS A 142 4.35 -18.93 23.51
CA LYS A 142 4.27 -17.46 23.45
C LYS A 142 5.10 -16.85 22.31
N TYR A 143 6.19 -17.50 21.94
CA TYR A 143 7.15 -17.01 20.94
C TYR A 143 6.93 -17.57 19.53
N PHE A 144 6.14 -18.63 19.43
CA PHE A 144 5.74 -19.21 18.15
C PHE A 144 4.23 -19.01 17.96
N GLU A 145 3.85 -17.89 17.34
CA GLU A 145 2.50 -17.74 16.81
C GLU A 145 2.31 -18.77 15.68
N ARG A 146 1.53 -19.82 15.94
CA ARG A 146 0.92 -20.58 14.85
C ARG A 146 -0.03 -19.61 14.15
N PRO A 147 0.04 -19.44 12.82
CA PRO A 147 -0.98 -18.68 12.12
C PRO A 147 -2.33 -19.30 12.48
N TYR A 148 -3.25 -18.47 12.99
CA TYR A 148 -4.63 -18.87 13.13
C TYR A 148 -5.17 -19.09 11.72
N ILE A 149 -5.11 -20.33 11.26
CA ILE A 149 -5.71 -20.76 10.00
C ILE A 149 -7.23 -20.70 10.26
N PRO A 150 -8.01 -19.89 9.55
CA PRO A 150 -9.46 -19.86 9.73
C PRO A 150 -10.11 -21.06 9.03
N PHE A 151 -9.51 -22.25 9.14
CA PHE A 151 -9.98 -23.53 8.61
C PHE A 151 -9.34 -24.69 9.38
N SER A 152 -9.50 -24.68 10.70
CA SER A 152 -9.55 -25.92 11.45
C SER A 152 -10.70 -25.79 12.43
N GLN A 153 -11.92 -26.05 11.94
CA GLN A 153 -12.89 -26.69 12.81
C GLN A 153 -12.20 -27.97 13.28
N SER A 154 -11.69 -27.98 14.52
CA SER A 154 -11.67 -29.21 15.26
C SER A 154 -13.09 -29.73 15.20
N PHE A 155 -13.33 -30.81 14.45
CA PHE A 155 -14.54 -31.58 14.65
C PHE A 155 -14.69 -31.79 16.16
N PRO A 156 -15.81 -31.42 16.78
CA PRO A 156 -16.04 -31.80 18.16
C PRO A 156 -16.06 -33.33 18.19
N LEU A 157 -15.03 -33.95 18.77
CA LEU A 157 -15.13 -35.32 19.21
C LEU A 157 -16.17 -35.35 20.34
N ASN A 158 -17.20 -36.16 20.09
CA ASN A 158 -18.26 -36.52 21.01
C ASN A 158 -19.21 -35.39 21.44
N VAL A 159 -19.93 -34.83 20.46
CA VAL A 159 -21.36 -34.63 20.68
C VAL A 159 -22.03 -35.84 20.06
N ILE A 160 -22.43 -36.78 20.91
CA ILE A 160 -23.45 -37.76 20.57
C ILE A 160 -24.60 -36.93 20.00
N TYR A 161 -24.85 -37.07 18.70
CA TYR A 161 -26.09 -36.60 18.10
C TYR A 161 -27.20 -37.37 18.82
N ALA A 162 -27.73 -36.78 19.89
CA ALA A 162 -29.09 -37.07 20.29
C ALA A 162 -29.93 -36.60 19.11
N MET A 163 -30.27 -37.55 18.23
CA MET A 163 -31.32 -37.35 17.24
C MET A 163 -32.49 -36.76 18.02
N ALA A 164 -32.95 -35.58 17.62
CA ALA A 164 -34.23 -35.10 18.08
C ALA A 164 -35.22 -36.24 17.81
N LYS A 165 -35.72 -36.86 18.89
CA LYS A 165 -36.80 -37.82 18.80
C LYS A 165 -37.92 -37.08 18.10
N THR A 166 -38.17 -37.44 16.85
CA THR A 166 -39.45 -37.18 16.23
C THR A 166 -40.45 -37.92 17.08
N ASP A 167 -41.24 -37.19 17.86
CA ASP A 167 -42.39 -37.77 18.54
C ASP A 167 -43.24 -38.47 17.45
N PRO A 168 -43.52 -39.77 17.58
CA PRO A 168 -44.42 -40.43 16.67
C PRO A 168 -45.81 -39.85 16.95
N TYR A 169 -46.25 -38.93 16.09
CA TYR A 169 -47.63 -38.48 16.07
C TYR A 169 -48.47 -39.69 15.66
N VAL A 170 -49.00 -40.37 16.67
CA VAL A 170 -50.00 -41.43 16.52
C VAL A 170 -51.17 -40.82 15.79
N HIS A 171 -51.35 -41.19 14.53
CA HIS A 171 -52.64 -41.01 13.87
C HIS A 171 -53.62 -41.98 14.55
N SER A 172 -54.38 -41.47 15.53
CA SER A 172 -55.59 -42.14 15.97
C SER A 172 -56.63 -41.97 14.85
N SER A 173 -56.76 -43.02 14.04
CA SER A 173 -57.89 -43.22 13.16
C SER A 173 -59.15 -43.46 13.99
N SER A 174 -59.95 -42.42 14.21
CA SER A 174 -61.37 -42.58 14.49
C SER A 174 -62.16 -41.63 13.58
N ILE A 175 -63.07 -42.27 12.86
CA ILE A 175 -63.92 -41.74 11.80
C ILE A 175 -64.94 -40.76 12.39
N SER A 176 -65.04 -39.58 11.81
CA SER A 176 -66.33 -38.93 11.53
C SER A 176 -66.15 -37.84 10.46
N ALA A 177 -66.75 -38.08 9.30
CA ALA A 177 -66.73 -37.20 8.16
C ALA A 177 -67.34 -35.83 8.51
N ARG A 178 -66.51 -34.79 8.58
CA ARG A 178 -66.94 -33.41 8.34
C ARG A 178 -66.09 -32.85 7.22
N GLN A 179 -66.75 -32.51 6.11
CA GLN A 179 -66.17 -31.71 5.05
C GLN A 179 -65.81 -30.34 5.64
N GLN A 180 -64.52 -30.12 5.90
CA GLN A 180 -64.01 -28.79 6.20
C GLN A 180 -63.83 -28.05 4.87
N TYR A 181 -64.66 -27.05 4.63
CA TYR A 181 -64.40 -26.06 3.60
C TYR A 181 -63.28 -25.11 4.10
N PRO A 182 -62.28 -24.76 3.27
CA PRO A 182 -61.27 -23.80 3.68
C PRO A 182 -61.92 -22.42 3.87
N ILE A 183 -61.78 -21.84 5.07
CA ILE A 183 -62.33 -20.53 5.46
C ILE A 183 -61.51 -19.35 4.90
N SER A 184 -60.35 -19.58 4.30
CA SER A 184 -59.51 -18.50 3.76
C SER A 184 -59.47 -18.50 2.23
N ARG A 185 -59.88 -17.36 1.65
CA ARG A 185 -59.71 -17.03 0.23
C ARG A 185 -58.46 -16.16 0.09
N THR A 186 -57.39 -16.68 -0.52
CA THR A 186 -56.20 -15.90 -0.88
C THR A 186 -56.53 -15.00 -2.07
N VAL A 187 -56.33 -13.69 -1.90
CA VAL A 187 -56.49 -12.67 -2.96
C VAL A 187 -55.10 -12.20 -3.37
N GLY A 188 -54.76 -12.32 -4.65
CA GLY A 188 -53.50 -11.83 -5.19
C GLY A 188 -53.55 -10.31 -5.39
N THR A 189 -52.60 -9.59 -4.81
CA THR A 189 -52.31 -8.19 -5.13
C THR A 189 -51.08 -8.14 -6.03
N GLN A 190 -51.26 -7.67 -7.26
CA GLN A 190 -50.16 -7.37 -8.17
C GLN A 190 -49.76 -5.91 -7.96
N THR A 191 -48.53 -5.64 -7.57
CA THR A 191 -47.97 -4.29 -7.57
C THR A 191 -47.49 -3.93 -8.98
N ASP A 192 -47.75 -2.71 -9.44
CA ASP A 192 -47.31 -2.19 -10.75
C ASP A 192 -45.78 -1.96 -10.84
N TYR A 193 -45.05 -2.18 -9.74
CA TYR A 193 -43.60 -1.99 -9.65
C TYR A 193 -42.86 -3.32 -9.75
N ARG A 194 -41.94 -3.42 -10.69
CA ARG A 194 -41.09 -4.60 -10.91
C ARG A 194 -39.89 -4.55 -9.96
N ASP A 195 -40.07 -5.05 -8.74
CA ASP A 195 -38.96 -5.29 -7.82
C ASP A 195 -38.21 -6.56 -8.23
N GLY A 196 -37.05 -6.39 -8.88
CA GLY A 196 -36.20 -7.51 -9.33
C GLY A 196 -35.53 -8.31 -8.20
N GLU A 197 -35.63 -7.84 -6.95
CA GLU A 197 -35.00 -8.46 -5.77
C GLU A 197 -36.02 -9.14 -4.83
N ALA A 198 -37.33 -8.95 -5.04
CA ALA A 198 -38.39 -9.62 -4.31
C ALA A 198 -38.86 -10.90 -5.03
N GLN A 199 -37.91 -11.77 -5.40
CA GLN A 199 -38.23 -13.06 -6.00
C GLN A 199 -38.39 -14.09 -4.88
N THR A 200 -39.59 -14.15 -4.30
CA THR A 200 -39.99 -15.26 -3.43
C THR A 200 -40.05 -16.54 -4.24
N ASP A 201 -39.81 -17.69 -3.58
CA ASP A 201 -40.06 -18.99 -4.21
C ASP A 201 -41.49 -19.02 -4.78
N PRO A 202 -41.70 -19.57 -6.01
CA PRO A 202 -43.02 -19.65 -6.60
C PRO A 202 -43.97 -20.36 -5.63
N TYR A 203 -45.14 -19.76 -5.41
CA TYR A 203 -46.14 -20.27 -4.47
C TYR A 203 -46.50 -21.73 -4.79
N SER A 204 -46.27 -22.64 -3.84
CA SER A 204 -46.70 -24.03 -3.90
C SER A 204 -48.03 -24.20 -3.16
N PRO A 205 -49.11 -24.63 -3.84
CA PRO A 205 -50.40 -24.82 -3.19
C PRO A 205 -50.37 -26.02 -2.23
N GLU A 206 -51.23 -25.97 -1.21
CA GLU A 206 -51.47 -27.10 -0.30
C GLU A 206 -52.09 -28.27 -1.07
N TYR A 207 -51.62 -29.49 -0.81
CA TYR A 207 -52.07 -30.72 -1.48
C TYR A 207 -52.61 -31.73 -0.47
N ILE A 208 -53.59 -32.54 -0.89
CA ILE A 208 -54.17 -33.61 -0.08
C ILE A 208 -53.70 -34.95 -0.66
N VAL A 209 -53.03 -35.76 0.15
CA VAL A 209 -52.51 -37.09 -0.28
C VAL A 209 -53.49 -38.20 0.14
N PRO A 210 -53.94 -39.06 -0.78
CA PRO A 210 -54.71 -40.26 -0.44
C PRO A 210 -53.93 -41.21 0.47
N GLN A 211 -54.59 -41.80 1.47
CA GLN A 211 -53.94 -42.71 2.41
C GLN A 211 -53.39 -43.96 1.68
N GLY A 212 -52.07 -44.14 1.69
CA GLY A 212 -51.40 -45.34 1.15
C GLY A 212 -50.48 -45.12 -0.06
N SER A 213 -50.45 -43.93 -0.68
CA SER A 213 -49.53 -43.63 -1.79
C SER A 213 -48.89 -42.26 -1.66
N ILE A 214 -47.55 -42.22 -1.59
CA ILE A 214 -46.77 -40.96 -1.62
C ILE A 214 -46.34 -40.71 -3.08
N PRO A 215 -46.86 -39.67 -3.77
CA PRO A 215 -46.45 -39.39 -5.15
C PRO A 215 -44.98 -38.96 -5.23
N GLU A 216 -44.29 -39.39 -6.31
CA GLU A 216 -42.85 -39.12 -6.55
C GLU A 216 -42.52 -37.63 -6.45
N LEU A 217 -43.40 -36.75 -6.93
CA LEU A 217 -43.21 -35.29 -6.90
C LEU A 217 -43.01 -34.74 -5.49
N LEU A 218 -43.62 -35.35 -4.45
CA LEU A 218 -43.46 -34.90 -3.07
C LEU A 218 -42.12 -35.32 -2.46
N THR A 219 -41.50 -36.37 -2.97
CA THR A 219 -40.14 -36.76 -2.57
C THR A 219 -39.09 -35.77 -3.09
N LEU A 220 -39.40 -35.06 -4.17
CA LEU A 220 -38.57 -34.03 -4.78
C LEU A 220 -38.82 -32.62 -4.24
N ALA A 221 -39.68 -32.47 -3.22
CA ALA A 221 -40.00 -31.16 -2.63
C ALA A 221 -38.78 -30.44 -2.01
N THR A 222 -37.67 -31.15 -1.79
CA THR A 222 -36.39 -30.58 -1.34
C THR A 222 -35.63 -29.84 -2.43
N LEU A 223 -35.95 -30.07 -3.71
CA LEU A 223 -35.39 -29.35 -4.84
C LEU A 223 -36.19 -28.07 -5.08
N THR A 224 -35.59 -26.93 -4.75
CA THR A 224 -36.20 -25.60 -4.96
C THR A 224 -35.35 -24.78 -5.92
N TRP A 225 -35.90 -23.65 -6.41
CA TRP A 225 -35.18 -22.77 -7.32
C TRP A 225 -33.88 -22.25 -6.68
N GLY A 226 -32.73 -22.44 -7.34
CA GLY A 226 -31.41 -22.12 -6.79
C GLY A 226 -30.86 -23.16 -5.79
N ARG A 227 -31.66 -24.16 -5.40
CA ARG A 227 -31.26 -25.35 -4.63
C ARG A 227 -31.60 -26.61 -5.43
N GLY A 228 -30.93 -26.76 -6.56
CA GLY A 228 -31.03 -27.91 -7.44
C GLY A 228 -32.10 -27.84 -8.53
N LEU A 229 -32.68 -26.66 -8.75
CA LEU A 229 -33.37 -26.30 -9.98
C LEU A 229 -32.79 -25.00 -10.56
N PRO A 230 -32.54 -24.91 -11.89
CA PRO A 230 -32.80 -25.92 -12.92
C PRO A 230 -31.92 -27.17 -12.76
N ALA A 231 -32.52 -28.34 -12.95
CA ALA A 231 -31.89 -29.62 -12.63
C ALA A 231 -30.63 -29.83 -13.49
N GLY A 232 -29.48 -29.96 -12.83
CA GLY A 232 -28.22 -30.39 -13.42
C GLY A 232 -28.12 -31.92 -13.48
N LEU A 233 -27.04 -32.43 -14.08
CA LEU A 233 -26.80 -33.87 -14.21
C LEU A 233 -26.81 -34.60 -12.85
N ALA A 234 -26.26 -33.98 -11.80
CA ALA A 234 -26.22 -34.57 -10.46
C ALA A 234 -27.61 -34.70 -9.82
N GLU A 235 -28.51 -33.73 -10.05
CA GLU A 235 -29.90 -33.82 -9.60
C GLU A 235 -30.67 -34.91 -10.35
N VAL A 236 -30.47 -35.01 -11.67
CA VAL A 236 -31.09 -36.05 -12.50
C VAL A 236 -30.61 -37.44 -12.05
N GLU A 237 -29.30 -37.63 -11.87
CA GLU A 237 -28.72 -38.87 -11.35
C GLU A 237 -29.23 -39.22 -9.93
N MET A 238 -29.51 -38.23 -9.09
CA MET A 238 -30.12 -38.45 -7.78
C MET A 238 -31.57 -38.92 -7.88
N ILE A 239 -32.36 -38.31 -8.78
CA ILE A 239 -33.77 -38.68 -9.03
C ILE A 239 -33.85 -40.09 -9.62
N GLU A 240 -33.01 -40.40 -10.59
CA GLU A 240 -32.95 -41.73 -11.21
C GLU A 240 -32.60 -42.81 -10.17
N ARG A 241 -31.62 -42.55 -9.29
CA ARG A 241 -31.29 -43.45 -8.18
C ARG A 241 -32.44 -43.63 -7.19
N ALA A 242 -33.19 -42.57 -6.88
CA ALA A 242 -34.37 -42.66 -6.01
C ALA A 242 -35.46 -43.55 -6.64
N ARG A 243 -35.66 -43.44 -7.96
CA ARG A 243 -36.58 -44.31 -8.71
C ARG A 243 -36.11 -45.76 -8.74
N GLU A 244 -34.84 -46.00 -9.03
CA GLU A 244 -34.25 -47.35 -8.99
C GLU A 244 -34.40 -47.98 -7.60
N LYS A 245 -34.22 -47.20 -6.54
CA LYS A 245 -34.45 -47.62 -5.16
C LYS A 245 -35.91 -48.01 -4.92
N HIS A 246 -36.87 -47.21 -5.36
CA HIS A 246 -38.30 -47.54 -5.21
C HIS A 246 -38.71 -48.77 -6.02
N VAL A 247 -38.21 -48.92 -7.25
CA VAL A 247 -38.41 -50.15 -8.05
C VAL A 247 -37.84 -51.34 -7.29
N TRP A 248 -36.64 -51.23 -6.73
CA TRP A 248 -36.06 -52.30 -5.92
C TRP A 248 -36.84 -52.58 -4.62
N GLU A 249 -37.32 -51.56 -3.91
CA GLU A 249 -38.16 -51.71 -2.71
C GLU A 249 -39.45 -52.51 -3.01
N SER A 250 -40.02 -52.31 -4.21
CA SER A 250 -41.18 -53.08 -4.68
C SER A 250 -40.87 -54.57 -4.93
N THR A 251 -39.60 -54.92 -5.21
CA THR A 251 -39.15 -56.31 -5.39
C THR A 251 -38.87 -57.05 -4.07
N LEU A 252 -38.95 -56.36 -2.93
CA LEU A 252 -38.68 -56.97 -1.62
C LEU A 252 -39.83 -57.90 -1.17
N PRO A 253 -39.51 -59.05 -0.54
CA PRO A 253 -40.50 -59.94 0.07
C PRO A 253 -41.42 -59.22 1.07
N PRO A 254 -42.73 -59.51 1.10
CA PRO A 254 -43.66 -58.89 2.04
C PRO A 254 -43.32 -59.24 3.51
N LEU A 255 -43.70 -58.36 4.44
CA LEU A 255 -43.37 -58.48 5.87
C LEU A 255 -44.08 -59.63 6.59
N ASN A 256 -45.11 -60.22 5.98
CA ASN A 256 -45.97 -61.21 6.61
C ASN A 256 -45.35 -62.63 6.67
N ASP A 257 -44.30 -62.91 5.88
CA ASP A 257 -43.70 -64.25 5.75
C ASP A 257 -42.38 -64.39 6.54
N ALA A 258 -42.43 -65.03 7.71
CA ALA A 258 -41.29 -65.22 8.61
C ALA A 258 -40.09 -65.97 7.98
N SER A 259 -40.33 -66.83 7.00
CA SER A 259 -39.28 -67.59 6.31
C SER A 259 -38.44 -66.74 5.35
N GLN A 260 -38.96 -65.61 4.86
CA GLN A 260 -38.29 -64.78 3.86
C GLN A 260 -37.57 -63.55 4.45
N VAL A 261 -37.69 -63.34 5.77
CA VAL A 261 -37.09 -62.21 6.49
C VAL A 261 -35.56 -62.17 6.33
N VAL A 262 -34.90 -63.33 6.36
CA VAL A 262 -33.44 -63.42 6.17
C VAL A 262 -33.02 -62.99 4.76
N LYS A 263 -33.81 -63.36 3.74
CA LYS A 263 -33.57 -62.95 2.35
C LYS A 263 -33.80 -61.45 2.18
N ARG A 264 -34.86 -60.90 2.76
CA ARG A 264 -35.14 -59.45 2.77
C ARG A 264 -34.00 -58.67 3.44
N ARG A 265 -33.53 -59.11 4.61
CA ARG A 265 -32.41 -58.46 5.32
C ARG A 265 -31.13 -58.45 4.47
N LYS A 266 -30.76 -59.58 3.86
CA LYS A 266 -29.59 -59.64 2.97
C LYS A 266 -29.72 -58.68 1.79
N MET A 267 -30.88 -58.61 1.15
CA MET A 267 -31.10 -57.66 0.05
C MET A 267 -30.98 -56.22 0.52
N MET A 268 -31.53 -55.88 1.69
CA MET A 268 -31.38 -54.55 2.30
C MET A 268 -29.90 -54.21 2.57
N ASP A 269 -29.17 -55.12 3.22
CA ASP A 269 -27.75 -54.92 3.53
C ASP A 269 -26.90 -54.76 2.24
N ASP A 270 -27.21 -55.54 1.19
CA ASP A 270 -26.53 -55.45 -0.10
C ASP A 270 -26.81 -54.12 -0.81
N MET A 271 -28.05 -53.62 -0.74
CA MET A 271 -28.43 -52.32 -1.29
C MET A 271 -27.78 -51.18 -0.52
N GLU A 272 -27.80 -51.23 0.81
CA GLU A 272 -27.10 -50.24 1.65
C GLU A 272 -25.62 -50.19 1.29
N ARG A 273 -24.93 -51.33 1.16
CA ARG A 273 -23.51 -51.34 0.76
C ARG A 273 -23.25 -50.70 -0.60
N LYS A 274 -24.17 -50.84 -1.56
CA LYS A 274 -24.07 -50.16 -2.86
C LYS A 274 -24.25 -48.64 -2.73
N GLU A 275 -25.21 -48.20 -1.92
CA GLU A 275 -25.40 -46.77 -1.62
C GLU A 275 -24.18 -46.17 -0.89
N TRP A 276 -23.59 -46.91 0.06
CA TRP A 276 -22.36 -46.52 0.74
C TRP A 276 -21.18 -46.44 -0.23
N ALA A 277 -21.01 -47.41 -1.13
CA ALA A 277 -19.94 -47.38 -2.13
C ALA A 277 -20.08 -46.18 -3.10
N PHE A 278 -21.30 -45.83 -3.50
CA PHE A 278 -21.54 -44.65 -4.33
C PHE A 278 -21.19 -43.34 -3.60
N ARG A 279 -21.59 -43.22 -2.32
CA ARG A 279 -21.22 -42.06 -1.50
C ARG A 279 -19.71 -41.95 -1.32
N GLU A 280 -19.02 -43.08 -1.13
CA GLU A 280 -17.56 -43.10 -1.02
C GLU A 280 -16.89 -42.59 -2.30
N GLN A 281 -17.37 -43.00 -3.48
CA GLN A 281 -16.87 -42.51 -4.77
C GLN A 281 -17.10 -41.00 -4.95
N GLU A 282 -18.25 -40.48 -4.50
CA GLU A 282 -18.53 -39.04 -4.54
C GLU A 282 -17.58 -38.25 -3.61
N ILE A 283 -17.35 -38.79 -2.41
CA ILE A 283 -16.39 -38.24 -1.45
C ILE A 283 -14.97 -38.25 -2.05
N GLU A 284 -14.56 -39.36 -2.68
CA GLU A 284 -13.27 -39.50 -3.33
C GLU A 284 -13.07 -38.46 -4.43
N LYS A 285 -14.03 -38.28 -5.34
CA LYS A 285 -14.00 -37.23 -6.39
C LYS A 285 -13.85 -35.83 -5.78
N LEU A 286 -14.59 -35.52 -4.72
CA LEU A 286 -14.47 -34.23 -4.02
C LEU A 286 -13.11 -34.05 -3.37
N GLN A 287 -12.53 -35.11 -2.80
CA GLN A 287 -11.19 -35.08 -2.22
C GLN A 287 -10.13 -34.91 -3.29
N GLU A 288 -10.25 -35.57 -4.45
CA GLU A 288 -9.35 -35.40 -5.60
C GLU A 288 -9.36 -33.96 -6.10
N LEU A 289 -10.54 -33.36 -6.32
CA LEU A 289 -10.67 -31.96 -6.72
C LEU A 289 -10.03 -31.01 -5.70
N ARG A 290 -10.24 -31.24 -4.40
CA ARG A 290 -9.59 -30.45 -3.33
C ARG A 290 -8.07 -30.62 -3.37
N LEU A 291 -7.58 -31.83 -3.60
CA LEU A 291 -6.16 -32.14 -3.67
C LEU A 291 -5.52 -31.48 -4.89
N GLU A 292 -6.18 -31.46 -6.04
CA GLU A 292 -5.72 -30.73 -7.22
C GLU A 292 -5.60 -29.23 -6.96
N ILE A 293 -6.59 -28.63 -6.30
CA ILE A 293 -6.54 -27.22 -5.91
C ILE A 293 -5.36 -26.99 -4.96
N LEU A 294 -5.17 -27.84 -3.96
CA LEU A 294 -4.03 -27.75 -3.04
C LEU A 294 -2.68 -27.86 -3.77
N LYS A 295 -2.54 -28.80 -4.72
CA LYS A 295 -1.34 -28.91 -5.57
C LYS A 295 -1.07 -27.62 -6.34
N LYS A 296 -2.11 -27.02 -6.93
CA LYS A 296 -1.99 -25.73 -7.64
C LYS A 296 -1.54 -24.61 -6.69
N LEU A 297 -2.11 -24.53 -5.49
CA LEU A 297 -1.73 -23.53 -4.49
C LEU A 297 -0.29 -23.72 -3.98
N LEU A 298 0.16 -24.96 -3.81
CA LEU A 298 1.55 -25.26 -3.43
C LEU A 298 2.52 -24.83 -4.52
N LYS A 299 2.24 -25.13 -5.79
CA LYS A 299 3.06 -24.67 -6.92
C LYS A 299 3.15 -23.15 -6.97
N GLN A 300 2.02 -22.45 -6.85
CA GLN A 300 2.00 -20.99 -6.80
C GLN A 300 2.80 -20.42 -5.63
N ARG A 301 2.80 -21.11 -4.48
CA ARG A 301 3.60 -20.70 -3.32
C ARG A 301 5.09 -20.88 -3.59
N GLU A 302 5.50 -22.01 -4.17
CA GLU A 302 6.89 -22.29 -4.54
C GLU A 302 7.40 -21.31 -5.59
N GLU A 303 6.60 -21.01 -6.63
CA GLU A 303 6.93 -20.01 -7.65
C GLU A 303 7.20 -18.64 -7.02
N LYS A 304 6.31 -18.17 -6.13
CA LYS A 304 6.50 -16.90 -5.41
C LYS A 304 7.75 -16.92 -4.52
N GLN A 305 8.07 -18.04 -3.89
CA GLN A 305 9.29 -18.17 -3.10
C GLN A 305 10.53 -18.10 -4.00
N ASN A 306 10.51 -18.80 -5.14
CA ASN A 306 11.59 -18.78 -6.11
C ASN A 306 11.81 -17.37 -6.69
N GLU A 307 10.76 -16.61 -7.00
CA GLU A 307 10.86 -15.22 -7.45
C GLU A 307 11.57 -14.32 -6.42
N VAL A 308 11.24 -14.49 -5.14
CA VAL A 308 11.88 -13.75 -4.04
C VAL A 308 13.35 -14.15 -3.91
N ASP A 309 13.66 -15.44 -4.02
CA ASP A 309 15.02 -15.94 -3.89
C ASP A 309 15.91 -15.54 -5.07
N VAL A 310 15.38 -15.56 -6.31
CA VAL A 310 16.06 -15.01 -7.49
C VAL A 310 16.34 -13.52 -7.31
N SER A 311 15.36 -12.75 -6.85
CA SER A 311 15.55 -11.31 -6.59
C SER A 311 16.65 -11.03 -5.55
N ARG A 312 16.74 -11.87 -4.51
CA ARG A 312 17.82 -11.78 -3.50
C ARG A 312 19.18 -12.13 -4.09
N LEU A 313 19.25 -13.17 -4.93
CA LEU A 313 20.47 -13.57 -5.61
C LEU A 313 20.95 -12.48 -6.56
N ASP A 314 20.04 -11.87 -7.32
CA ASP A 314 20.35 -10.76 -8.24
C ASP A 314 20.87 -9.53 -7.48
N ALA A 315 20.25 -9.18 -6.36
CA ALA A 315 20.73 -8.09 -5.51
C ALA A 315 22.13 -8.38 -4.96
N HIS A 316 22.39 -9.61 -4.52
CA HIS A 316 23.71 -10.01 -4.05
C HIS A 316 24.74 -10.00 -5.20
N TRP A 317 24.38 -10.50 -6.37
CA TRP A 317 25.22 -10.49 -7.57
C TRP A 317 25.57 -9.06 -8.00
N PHE A 318 24.57 -8.16 -8.06
CA PHE A 318 24.76 -6.76 -8.41
C PHE A 318 25.73 -6.05 -7.44
N ASN A 319 25.56 -6.27 -6.13
CA ASN A 319 26.45 -5.70 -5.12
C ASN A 319 27.89 -6.21 -5.27
N ARG A 320 28.07 -7.51 -5.52
CA ARG A 320 29.38 -8.12 -5.77
C ARG A 320 30.01 -7.60 -7.06
N GLN A 321 29.22 -7.43 -8.10
CA GLN A 321 29.65 -6.90 -9.38
C GLN A 321 30.12 -5.44 -9.24
N LYS A 322 29.37 -4.61 -8.52
CA LYS A 322 29.75 -3.22 -8.23
C LYS A 322 31.06 -3.15 -7.43
N ALA A 323 31.22 -3.97 -6.40
CA ALA A 323 32.46 -4.03 -5.62
C ALA A 323 33.66 -4.47 -6.47
N LYS A 324 33.46 -5.40 -7.40
CA LYS A 324 34.47 -5.82 -8.38
C LYS A 324 34.84 -4.68 -9.31
N GLU A 325 33.85 -3.97 -9.87
CA GLU A 325 34.09 -2.81 -10.75
C GLU A 325 34.84 -1.69 -10.04
N GLU A 326 34.50 -1.38 -8.79
CA GLU A 326 35.23 -0.38 -7.99
C GLU A 326 36.69 -0.79 -7.74
N SER A 327 36.93 -2.09 -7.55
CA SER A 327 38.28 -2.64 -7.42
C SER A 327 39.05 -2.55 -8.74
N VAL A 328 38.42 -2.89 -9.86
CA VAL A 328 39.01 -2.75 -11.20
C VAL A 328 39.33 -1.28 -11.51
N LYS A 329 38.43 -0.34 -11.18
CA LYS A 329 38.67 1.11 -11.33
C LYS A 329 39.89 1.57 -10.53
N ARG A 330 40.06 1.08 -9.29
CA ARG A 330 41.25 1.36 -8.48
C ARG A 330 42.52 0.86 -9.16
N ILE A 331 42.53 -0.39 -9.62
CA ILE A 331 43.66 -0.99 -10.34
C ILE A 331 43.99 -0.20 -11.61
N GLN A 332 42.98 0.17 -12.41
CA GLN A 332 43.19 0.98 -13.62
C GLN A 332 43.79 2.35 -13.28
N HIS A 333 43.31 3.01 -12.23
CA HIS A 333 43.83 4.30 -11.80
C HIS A 333 45.29 4.21 -11.32
N GLU A 334 45.63 3.16 -10.56
CA GLU A 334 46.99 2.86 -10.16
C GLU A 334 47.89 2.55 -11.36
N HIS A 335 47.39 1.78 -12.32
CA HIS A 335 48.09 1.47 -13.56
C HIS A 335 48.40 2.73 -14.37
N VAL A 336 47.41 3.61 -14.58
CA VAL A 336 47.61 4.89 -15.28
C VAL A 336 48.58 5.79 -14.52
N LYS A 337 48.49 5.86 -13.19
CA LYS A 337 49.46 6.59 -12.34
C LYS A 337 50.87 6.03 -12.49
N ALA A 338 51.03 4.70 -12.48
CA ALA A 338 52.30 4.02 -12.64
C ALA A 338 52.90 4.31 -14.02
N ILE A 339 52.12 4.20 -15.09
CA ILE A 339 52.53 4.57 -16.45
C ILE A 339 52.98 6.03 -16.49
N ARG A 340 52.20 6.97 -15.96
CA ARG A 340 52.59 8.40 -15.95
C ARG A 340 53.90 8.63 -15.20
N ARG A 341 54.11 7.97 -14.07
CA ARG A 341 55.37 8.03 -13.31
C ARG A 341 56.54 7.43 -14.09
N LEU A 342 56.33 6.29 -14.76
CA LEU A 342 57.34 5.66 -15.60
C LEU A 342 57.72 6.54 -16.79
N VAL A 343 56.74 7.13 -17.48
CA VAL A 343 56.98 8.07 -18.57
C VAL A 343 57.75 9.30 -18.08
N ALA A 344 57.41 9.84 -16.90
CA ALA A 344 58.13 10.96 -16.32
C ALA A 344 59.58 10.60 -15.95
N LYS A 345 59.80 9.43 -15.32
CA LYS A 345 61.16 8.92 -15.03
C LYS A 345 61.95 8.63 -16.31
N GLY A 346 61.28 8.16 -17.36
CA GLY A 346 61.86 7.90 -18.67
C GLY A 346 62.38 9.16 -19.39
N LYS A 347 61.93 10.36 -19.01
CA LYS A 347 62.49 11.61 -19.53
C LYS A 347 63.92 11.85 -19.03
N ASN A 348 64.21 11.48 -17.77
CA ASN A 348 65.51 11.69 -17.13
C ASN A 348 66.07 10.36 -16.59
N VAL A 349 66.32 9.40 -17.48
CA VAL A 349 66.80 8.04 -17.13
C VAL A 349 68.14 8.07 -16.39
N GLU A 350 69.02 9.01 -16.74
CA GLU A 350 70.35 9.13 -16.13
C GLU A 350 70.31 9.75 -14.72
N GLY A 351 69.16 10.26 -14.26
CA GLY A 351 69.02 10.88 -12.93
C GLY A 351 69.84 12.15 -12.71
N LYS A 352 70.45 12.70 -13.76
CA LYS A 352 71.23 13.94 -13.69
C LYS A 352 70.30 15.12 -13.46
N LEU A 353 70.72 16.04 -12.58
CA LEU A 353 70.04 17.31 -12.38
C LEU A 353 70.24 18.17 -13.62
N GLU A 354 69.18 18.35 -14.41
CA GLU A 354 69.19 19.25 -15.56
C GLU A 354 69.22 20.70 -15.08
N ARG A 355 70.14 21.50 -15.65
CA ARG A 355 70.19 22.93 -15.39
C ARG A 355 68.95 23.58 -16.00
N ARG A 356 68.33 24.51 -15.27
CA ARG A 356 67.12 25.22 -15.69
C ARG A 356 67.36 26.02 -16.98
N ASP A 357 66.59 25.74 -18.02
CA ASP A 357 66.57 26.50 -19.27
C ASP A 357 65.61 27.68 -19.17
N ILE A 358 66.15 28.87 -18.91
CA ILE A 358 65.37 30.11 -18.76
C ILE A 358 64.57 30.41 -20.03
N ILE A 359 65.19 30.31 -21.20
CA ILE A 359 64.54 30.60 -22.49
C ILE A 359 63.32 29.69 -22.71
N LYS A 360 63.47 28.40 -22.38
CA LYS A 360 62.40 27.41 -22.54
C LYS A 360 61.26 27.64 -21.57
N ASP A 361 61.57 28.00 -20.32
CA ASP A 361 60.55 28.36 -19.34
C ASP A 361 59.73 29.56 -19.79
N TYR A 362 60.39 30.65 -20.23
CA TYR A 362 59.67 31.84 -20.69
C TYR A 362 58.97 31.64 -22.05
N SER A 363 59.37 30.64 -22.84
CA SER A 363 58.64 30.28 -24.07
C SER A 363 57.34 29.50 -23.81
N ASN A 364 57.22 28.84 -22.65
CA ASN A 364 56.07 28.01 -22.31
C ASN A 364 55.24 28.67 -21.21
N PHE A 365 54.04 29.14 -21.53
CA PHE A 365 53.15 29.78 -20.55
C PHE A 365 52.68 28.87 -19.40
N ALA A 366 52.83 27.54 -19.54
CA ALA A 366 52.54 26.59 -18.45
C ALA A 366 53.72 26.39 -17.48
N SER A 367 54.83 27.11 -17.66
CA SER A 367 56.02 27.03 -16.83
C SER A 367 55.88 27.78 -15.50
N GLN A 368 56.83 27.56 -14.58
CA GLN A 368 56.82 28.16 -13.25
C GLN A 368 56.80 29.71 -13.22
N PRO A 369 57.49 30.45 -14.11
CA PRO A 369 57.39 31.92 -14.16
C PRO A 369 55.97 32.47 -14.29
N TYR A 370 55.13 31.81 -15.08
CA TYR A 370 53.76 32.26 -15.37
C TYR A 370 52.71 31.56 -14.47
N GLY A 371 52.96 30.30 -14.10
CA GLY A 371 52.09 29.50 -13.25
C GLY A 371 52.88 28.79 -12.14
N PRO A 372 53.29 29.50 -11.08
CA PRO A 372 54.05 28.90 -9.99
C PRO A 372 53.20 27.86 -9.24
N LEU A 373 53.78 26.67 -9.02
CA LEU A 373 53.14 25.63 -8.22
C LEU A 373 53.20 26.02 -6.74
N SER A 374 52.08 25.88 -6.02
CA SER A 374 51.95 26.27 -4.61
C SER A 374 52.99 25.66 -3.67
N ARG A 375 53.44 24.41 -3.95
CA ARG A 375 54.49 23.75 -3.18
C ARG A 375 55.85 24.46 -3.19
N ILE A 376 56.10 25.38 -4.13
CA ILE A 376 57.35 26.16 -4.25
C ILE A 376 57.32 27.36 -3.29
N GLY A 377 56.13 27.82 -2.90
CA GLY A 377 55.93 28.92 -1.95
C GLY A 377 56.34 30.32 -2.45
N TYR A 378 56.89 30.43 -3.66
CA TYR A 378 57.32 31.70 -4.25
C TYR A 378 56.32 32.19 -5.29
N PHE A 379 55.61 33.26 -4.95
CA PHE A 379 54.65 33.94 -5.82
C PHE A 379 55.12 35.39 -6.03
N PRO A 380 55.59 35.76 -7.24
CA PRO A 380 56.04 37.13 -7.52
C PRO A 380 54.97 38.19 -7.24
N ASP A 381 53.70 37.85 -7.48
CA ASP A 381 52.57 38.77 -7.37
C ASP A 381 52.03 39.00 -5.95
N ASN A 382 52.46 38.22 -4.96
CA ASN A 382 51.95 38.35 -3.58
C ASN A 382 52.24 39.71 -2.92
N HIS A 383 53.13 40.52 -3.50
CA HIS A 383 53.47 41.86 -3.01
C HIS A 383 53.28 42.96 -4.07
N SER A 384 52.48 42.70 -5.11
CA SER A 384 52.20 43.67 -6.17
C SER A 384 51.70 45.02 -5.64
N GLU A 385 50.93 45.01 -4.55
CA GLU A 385 50.45 46.22 -3.87
C GLU A 385 51.58 47.11 -3.30
N ARG A 386 52.75 46.55 -2.97
CA ARG A 386 53.91 47.33 -2.47
C ARG A 386 54.53 48.23 -3.54
N PHE A 387 54.32 47.91 -4.81
CA PHE A 387 54.86 48.66 -5.95
C PHE A 387 53.83 49.63 -6.53
N VAL A 388 52.61 49.67 -6.01
CA VAL A 388 51.61 50.67 -6.37
C VAL A 388 51.99 51.98 -5.70
N VAL A 389 52.72 52.83 -6.43
CA VAL A 389 53.15 54.15 -5.96
C VAL A 389 51.94 55.09 -5.88
N LYS A 390 51.34 55.21 -4.70
CA LYS A 390 50.35 56.24 -4.38
C LYS A 390 51.09 57.48 -3.86
N SER A 391 51.62 58.28 -4.76
CA SER A 391 52.34 59.51 -4.39
C SER A 391 51.37 60.68 -4.30
N TYR A 392 51.31 61.35 -3.14
CA TYR A 392 50.62 62.63 -2.97
C TYR A 392 51.08 63.64 -4.02
N PHE A 393 52.38 63.62 -4.30
CA PHE A 393 53.02 64.55 -5.20
C PHE A 393 52.58 64.47 -6.68
N LEU A 394 51.97 63.37 -7.11
CA LEU A 394 51.52 63.19 -8.49
C LEU A 394 50.02 63.50 -8.67
N ASN A 395 49.27 63.59 -7.58
CA ASN A 395 47.81 63.70 -7.60
C ASN A 395 47.31 65.15 -7.39
N THR A 396 48.11 66.00 -6.74
CA THR A 396 47.78 67.41 -6.48
C THR A 396 48.76 68.33 -7.19
N TYR A 397 48.26 69.47 -7.66
CA TYR A 397 49.11 70.50 -8.28
C TYR A 397 50.15 71.04 -7.29
N GLU A 398 49.75 71.25 -6.03
CA GLU A 398 50.66 71.65 -4.94
C GLU A 398 51.78 70.62 -4.73
N GLY A 399 51.45 69.33 -4.80
CA GLY A 399 52.42 68.24 -4.71
C GLY A 399 53.41 68.19 -5.88
N LEU A 400 52.98 68.58 -7.09
CA LEU A 400 53.88 68.69 -8.24
C LEU A 400 54.87 69.85 -8.09
N LEU A 401 54.42 70.98 -7.54
CA LEU A 401 55.29 72.13 -7.25
C LEU A 401 56.30 71.81 -6.14
N GLU A 402 55.89 71.08 -5.10
CA GLU A 402 56.81 70.58 -4.06
C GLU A 402 57.85 69.61 -4.65
N LEU A 403 57.45 68.75 -5.59
CA LEU A 403 58.39 67.89 -6.31
C LEU A 403 59.37 68.69 -7.15
N GLU A 404 58.87 69.64 -7.94
CA GLU A 404 59.70 70.51 -8.78
C GLU A 404 60.74 71.25 -7.94
N ALA A 405 60.34 71.80 -6.79
CA ALA A 405 61.24 72.48 -5.86
C ALA A 405 62.25 71.55 -5.17
N SER A 406 61.93 70.27 -5.02
CA SER A 406 62.84 69.27 -4.44
C SER A 406 63.91 68.76 -5.43
N LEU A 407 63.69 68.96 -6.73
CA LEU A 407 64.65 68.56 -7.75
C LEU A 407 65.76 69.61 -7.86
N PRO A 408 67.04 69.20 -7.91
CA PRO A 408 68.13 70.15 -8.06
C PRO A 408 68.04 70.91 -9.39
N ASP A 409 68.45 72.19 -9.38
CA ASP A 409 68.45 73.11 -10.53
C ASP A 409 69.17 72.56 -11.78
N SER A 410 69.99 71.51 -11.63
CA SER A 410 70.66 70.80 -12.72
C SER A 410 69.71 70.01 -13.64
N ILE A 411 68.51 69.69 -13.16
CA ILE A 411 67.47 68.97 -13.92
C ILE A 411 66.55 69.96 -14.64
N THR A 412 66.27 71.11 -14.02
CA THR A 412 65.37 72.14 -14.54
C THR A 412 66.08 73.15 -15.45
N GLN A 413 67.39 73.37 -15.29
CA GLN A 413 68.19 74.28 -16.12
C GLN A 413 69.29 73.54 -16.90
N LEU A 414 69.43 73.87 -18.19
CA LEU A 414 70.47 73.31 -19.06
C LEU A 414 71.86 73.85 -18.66
N GLN A 415 72.65 73.03 -17.98
CA GLN A 415 74.07 73.30 -17.80
C GLN A 415 74.86 72.98 -19.07
N THR A 416 75.14 73.99 -19.90
CA THR A 416 76.17 73.86 -20.95
C THR A 416 77.56 73.78 -20.32
N LYS A 417 78.09 72.57 -20.14
CA LYS A 417 79.49 72.35 -19.77
C LYS A 417 80.38 72.58 -20.99
N VAL A 418 81.15 73.67 -21.00
CA VAL A 418 82.24 73.86 -21.95
C VAL A 418 83.28 72.75 -21.73
N PRO A 419 83.71 72.01 -22.77
CA PRO A 419 84.63 70.88 -22.59
C PRO A 419 85.98 71.39 -22.04
N GLN A 420 86.34 70.92 -20.86
CA GLN A 420 87.64 71.26 -20.28
C GLN A 420 88.78 70.60 -21.07
N PRO A 421 89.92 71.28 -21.27
CA PRO A 421 91.06 70.71 -21.97
C PRO A 421 91.51 69.42 -21.30
N LYS A 422 91.74 68.37 -22.10
CA LYS A 422 92.15 67.05 -21.60
C LYS A 422 93.49 67.19 -20.86
N VAL A 423 93.46 67.11 -19.53
CA VAL A 423 94.67 67.15 -18.71
C VAL A 423 95.46 65.86 -18.96
N THR A 424 96.58 65.97 -19.68
CA THR A 424 97.48 64.87 -20.09
C THR A 424 98.26 64.26 -18.92
N THR A 425 98.29 64.97 -17.80
CA THR A 425 99.06 64.62 -16.61
C THR A 425 98.14 64.35 -15.41
N THR A 426 98.51 63.37 -14.60
CA THR A 426 97.85 63.06 -13.32
C THR A 426 98.29 64.11 -12.29
N LYS A 427 97.56 64.29 -11.17
CA LYS A 427 97.91 65.30 -10.14
C LYS A 427 99.36 65.17 -9.63
N ASP A 428 99.91 63.95 -9.69
CA ASP A 428 101.28 63.61 -9.28
C ASP A 428 102.33 63.71 -10.40
N GLY A 429 102.04 64.38 -11.52
CA GLY A 429 103.01 64.61 -12.60
C GLY A 429 103.18 63.46 -13.60
N PHE A 430 102.55 62.30 -13.38
CA PHE A 430 102.65 61.16 -14.30
C PHE A 430 101.74 61.29 -15.52
N ILE A 431 102.26 60.96 -16.70
CA ILE A 431 101.50 60.93 -17.96
C ILE A 431 100.43 59.84 -17.89
N LYS A 432 99.17 60.26 -18.09
CA LYS A 432 98.01 59.36 -18.07
C LYS A 432 98.09 58.32 -19.19
N ARG A 433 97.49 57.16 -18.96
CA ARG A 433 97.50 56.03 -19.91
C ARG A 433 97.00 56.41 -21.30
N SER A 434 95.98 57.27 -21.39
CA SER A 434 95.46 57.77 -22.67
C SER A 434 96.49 58.60 -23.44
N ALA A 435 97.20 59.51 -22.76
CA ALA A 435 98.26 60.32 -23.37
C ALA A 435 99.50 59.48 -23.74
N ARG A 436 99.83 58.46 -22.93
CA ARG A 436 100.89 57.49 -23.25
C ARG A 436 100.55 56.65 -24.48
N LEU A 437 99.30 56.21 -24.59
CA LEU A 437 98.78 55.52 -25.77
C LEU A 437 98.79 56.43 -26.99
N GLU A 438 98.46 57.72 -26.86
CA GLU A 438 98.50 58.69 -27.96
C GLU A 438 99.95 58.95 -28.45
N MET A 439 100.92 58.94 -27.53
CA MET A 439 102.36 58.96 -27.86
C MET A 439 102.82 57.66 -28.54
N GLU A 440 102.38 56.50 -28.06
CA GLU A 440 102.67 55.21 -28.70
C GLU A 440 102.04 55.14 -30.10
N LEU A 441 100.81 55.63 -30.27
CA LEU A 441 100.12 55.68 -31.54
C LEU A 441 100.80 56.64 -32.52
N SER A 442 101.32 57.79 -32.06
CA SER A 442 102.09 58.69 -32.91
C SER A 442 103.44 58.08 -33.33
N GLN A 443 104.12 57.36 -32.44
CA GLN A 443 105.32 56.59 -32.77
C GLN A 443 105.02 55.46 -33.77
N VAL A 444 103.94 54.71 -33.55
CA VAL A 444 103.48 53.66 -34.48
C VAL A 444 103.13 54.25 -35.84
N HIS A 445 102.45 55.40 -35.88
CA HIS A 445 102.13 56.09 -37.12
C HIS A 445 103.39 56.50 -37.88
N GLN A 446 104.41 57.03 -37.20
CA GLN A 446 105.72 57.35 -37.79
C GLN A 446 106.43 56.09 -38.32
N VAL A 447 106.38 54.97 -37.57
CA VAL A 447 106.95 53.69 -38.01
C VAL A 447 106.22 53.12 -39.22
N LEU A 448 104.89 53.26 -39.28
CA LEU A 448 104.08 52.83 -40.41
C LEU A 448 104.35 53.68 -41.65
N LEU A 449 104.51 55.00 -41.50
CA LEU A 449 104.94 55.89 -42.58
C LEU A 449 106.34 55.50 -43.09
N ALA A 450 107.28 55.22 -42.18
CA ALA A 450 108.63 54.76 -42.52
C ALA A 450 108.64 53.38 -43.21
N LYS A 451 107.74 52.47 -42.83
CA LYS A 451 107.56 51.16 -43.48
C LYS A 451 106.86 51.26 -44.83
N LYS A 452 105.91 52.17 -44.99
CA LYS A 452 105.21 52.41 -46.27
C LYS A 452 106.17 52.91 -47.35
N ASN A 453 107.25 53.59 -46.95
CA ASN A 453 108.27 54.13 -47.86
C ASN A 453 109.43 53.15 -48.18
N LYS A 454 109.44 51.92 -47.65
CA LYS A 454 110.45 50.89 -47.96
C LYS A 454 109.87 49.76 -48.83
N VAL A 455 110.44 49.55 -50.02
CA VAL A 455 110.12 48.43 -50.93
C VAL A 455 110.63 47.10 -50.34
N GLN A 456 109.85 46.02 -50.44
CA GLN A 456 110.09 44.74 -49.76
C GLN A 456 111.22 43.93 -50.40
N GLU A 457 112.20 43.49 -49.59
CA GLU A 457 113.15 42.42 -49.95
C GLU A 457 112.59 41.03 -49.56
N PRO A 458 112.94 39.95 -50.31
CA PRO A 458 112.43 38.61 -50.05
C PRO A 458 113.04 37.95 -48.80
N LYS A 459 112.24 37.11 -48.13
CA LYS A 459 112.58 36.47 -46.85
C LYS A 459 113.62 35.35 -47.01
N LYS A 460 114.66 35.37 -46.17
CA LYS A 460 115.66 34.28 -46.06
C LYS A 460 115.10 33.06 -45.30
N PRO A 461 115.49 31.82 -45.64
CA PRO A 461 115.01 30.62 -44.97
C PRO A 461 115.66 30.39 -43.59
N LEU A 462 114.91 29.72 -42.70
CA LEU A 462 115.25 29.45 -41.30
C LEU A 462 116.31 28.35 -41.17
N ARG A 463 117.33 28.56 -40.33
CA ARG A 463 118.53 27.72 -40.24
C ARG A 463 118.55 26.71 -39.07
N PHE A 464 117.59 26.71 -38.13
CA PHE A 464 117.62 25.77 -36.98
C PHE A 464 116.23 25.26 -36.54
N LEU A 465 116.14 23.97 -36.20
CA LEU A 465 114.99 23.30 -35.58
C LEU A 465 115.13 23.31 -34.05
N GLN A 466 114.16 23.90 -33.34
CA GLN A 466 114.11 23.91 -31.88
C GLN A 466 113.35 22.67 -31.37
N LYS A 467 113.99 21.84 -30.53
CA LYS A 467 113.40 20.60 -29.98
C LYS A 467 112.52 20.94 -28.77
N VAL A 468 111.24 20.60 -28.84
CA VAL A 468 110.26 20.80 -27.75
C VAL A 468 110.33 19.62 -26.77
N ALA A 469 110.50 19.88 -25.47
CA ALA A 469 110.54 18.83 -24.44
C ALA A 469 109.13 18.28 -24.12
N LYS A 470 109.00 16.95 -23.96
CA LYS A 470 107.75 16.30 -23.55
C LYS A 470 107.55 16.38 -22.02
N PRO A 471 106.32 16.53 -21.51
CA PRO A 471 106.04 16.63 -20.07
C PRO A 471 106.26 15.29 -19.33
N VAL A 472 106.55 15.39 -18.03
CA VAL A 472 106.86 14.26 -17.10
C VAL A 472 105.66 13.28 -16.98
N PRO A 473 105.88 11.95 -16.95
CA PRO A 473 104.80 10.97 -16.79
C PRO A 473 104.20 10.98 -15.38
N ARG A 474 102.89 10.72 -15.30
CA ARG A 474 102.11 10.68 -14.04
C ARG A 474 102.41 9.40 -13.24
N LEU A 475 102.17 9.45 -11.93
CA LEU A 475 102.27 8.30 -11.01
C LEU A 475 101.38 7.12 -11.47
N PRO A 476 101.76 5.85 -11.19
CA PRO A 476 100.97 4.69 -11.57
C PRO A 476 99.62 4.69 -10.85
N THR A 477 98.54 4.50 -11.61
CA THR A 477 97.17 4.45 -11.08
C THR A 477 96.97 3.13 -10.32
N PRO A 478 96.26 3.11 -9.17
CA PRO A 478 96.03 1.87 -8.42
C PRO A 478 95.34 0.81 -9.30
N MET A 479 95.94 -0.38 -9.35
CA MET A 479 95.43 -1.56 -10.05
C MET A 479 94.22 -2.14 -9.29
N LEU A 480 93.08 -2.25 -9.96
CA LEU A 480 91.97 -3.09 -9.50
C LEU A 480 92.35 -4.56 -9.71
N GLU A 481 91.93 -5.44 -8.80
CA GLU A 481 92.06 -6.89 -8.94
C GLU A 481 91.41 -7.33 -10.26
N THR A 482 92.19 -7.97 -11.11
CA THR A 482 91.70 -8.55 -12.36
C THR A 482 90.93 -9.82 -12.01
N PRO A 483 89.66 -9.96 -12.43
CA PRO A 483 88.92 -11.20 -12.23
C PRO A 483 89.59 -12.33 -13.01
N SER A 484 89.26 -13.57 -12.67
CA SER A 484 89.91 -14.74 -13.28
C SER A 484 89.68 -14.77 -14.80
N THR A 485 90.65 -15.26 -15.57
CA THR A 485 90.62 -15.26 -17.06
C THR A 485 89.34 -15.89 -17.64
N ARG A 486 88.75 -16.82 -16.89
CA ARG A 486 87.50 -17.51 -17.25
C ARG A 486 86.26 -16.64 -17.09
N GLU A 487 86.24 -15.76 -16.09
CA GLU A 487 85.16 -14.78 -15.89
C GLU A 487 85.24 -13.68 -16.93
N GLU A 488 86.45 -13.26 -17.33
CA GLU A 488 86.65 -12.31 -18.42
C GLU A 488 86.12 -12.83 -19.76
N GLU A 489 86.37 -14.10 -20.09
CA GLU A 489 85.82 -14.72 -21.31
C GLU A 489 84.28 -14.78 -21.31
N ILE A 490 83.69 -15.09 -20.14
CA ILE A 490 82.23 -15.11 -19.96
C ILE A 490 81.66 -13.69 -20.09
N GLU A 491 82.29 -12.71 -19.46
CA GLU A 491 81.87 -11.30 -19.55
C GLU A 491 81.99 -10.78 -20.98
N VAL A 492 83.07 -11.09 -21.70
CA VAL A 492 83.26 -10.72 -23.11
C VAL A 492 82.20 -11.37 -23.99
N ALA A 493 81.88 -12.65 -23.78
CA ALA A 493 80.81 -13.35 -24.50
C ALA A 493 79.42 -12.75 -24.21
N VAL A 494 79.13 -12.41 -22.96
CA VAL A 494 77.89 -11.74 -22.54
C VAL A 494 77.79 -10.34 -23.14
N ILE A 495 78.88 -9.56 -23.14
CA ILE A 495 78.96 -8.24 -23.77
C ILE A 495 78.72 -8.35 -25.28
N PHE A 496 79.27 -9.38 -25.93
CA PHE A 496 79.06 -9.63 -27.35
C PHE A 496 77.59 -9.95 -27.66
N LEU A 497 76.95 -10.82 -26.86
CA LEU A 497 75.53 -11.12 -26.95
C LEU A 497 74.67 -9.88 -26.73
N GLN A 498 74.99 -9.06 -25.72
CA GLN A 498 74.29 -7.79 -25.49
C GLN A 498 74.45 -6.82 -26.66
N LYS A 499 75.64 -6.74 -27.27
CA LYS A 499 75.87 -5.89 -28.46
C LYS A 499 75.05 -6.37 -29.65
N LEU A 500 74.96 -7.68 -29.89
CA LEU A 500 74.14 -8.24 -30.96
C LEU A 500 72.65 -7.98 -30.75
N ILE A 501 72.14 -8.20 -29.54
CA ILE A 501 70.72 -7.97 -29.22
C ILE A 501 70.38 -6.48 -29.33
N ARG A 502 71.24 -5.57 -28.81
CA ARG A 502 71.07 -4.13 -28.95
C ARG A 502 71.13 -3.69 -30.42
N GLY A 503 72.08 -4.22 -31.19
CA GLY A 503 72.20 -3.95 -32.62
C GLY A 503 70.97 -4.40 -33.40
N ARG A 504 70.45 -5.60 -33.13
CA ARG A 504 69.24 -6.13 -33.78
C ARG A 504 67.99 -5.35 -33.39
N ALA A 505 67.87 -4.93 -32.13
CA ALA A 505 66.78 -4.08 -31.67
C ALA A 505 66.80 -2.70 -32.38
N ILE A 506 67.97 -2.08 -32.52
CA ILE A 506 68.13 -0.80 -33.24
C ILE A 506 67.78 -0.98 -34.73
N GLN A 507 68.22 -2.07 -35.35
CA GLN A 507 67.86 -2.37 -36.74
C GLN A 507 66.35 -2.56 -36.91
N ASN A 508 65.68 -3.33 -36.05
CA ASN A 508 64.23 -3.51 -36.10
C ASN A 508 63.47 -2.19 -35.88
N MET A 509 63.90 -1.37 -34.92
CA MET A 509 63.36 -0.02 -34.70
C MET A 509 63.53 0.87 -35.94
N MET A 510 64.68 0.79 -36.62
CA MET A 510 64.90 1.49 -37.88
C MET A 510 64.00 0.96 -39.01
N PHE A 511 63.82 -0.36 -39.13
CA PHE A 511 62.95 -0.96 -40.14
C PHE A 511 61.49 -0.55 -39.94
N GLU A 512 60.97 -0.64 -38.72
CA GLU A 512 59.63 -0.13 -38.40
C GLU A 512 59.51 1.38 -38.64
N GLY A 513 60.54 2.14 -38.27
CA GLY A 513 60.58 3.59 -38.52
C GLY A 513 60.54 3.93 -40.02
N LYS A 514 61.23 3.12 -40.84
CA LYS A 514 61.23 3.22 -42.30
C LYS A 514 59.87 2.80 -42.88
N GLU A 515 59.23 1.75 -42.37
CA GLU A 515 57.90 1.30 -42.82
C GLU A 515 56.81 2.32 -42.49
N LYS A 516 56.78 2.85 -41.26
CA LYS A 516 55.82 3.89 -40.85
C LYS A 516 55.95 5.18 -41.67
N ARG A 517 57.14 5.45 -42.21
CA ARG A 517 57.44 6.64 -43.02
C ARG A 517 57.60 6.31 -44.50
N LEU A 518 57.25 5.11 -44.93
CA LEU A 518 57.52 4.64 -46.29
C LEU A 518 56.72 5.45 -47.31
N GLU A 519 55.50 5.83 -46.97
CA GLU A 519 54.66 6.75 -47.75
C GLU A 519 55.29 8.13 -47.88
N LEU A 520 55.71 8.74 -46.77
CA LEU A 520 56.42 10.04 -46.78
C LEU A 520 57.76 9.96 -47.53
N ILE A 521 58.51 8.86 -47.41
CA ILE A 521 59.75 8.65 -48.16
C ILE A 521 59.46 8.49 -49.65
N ARG A 522 58.37 7.80 -50.03
CA ARG A 522 57.92 7.71 -51.43
C ARG A 522 57.48 9.09 -51.94
N GLU A 523 56.75 9.85 -51.15
CA GLU A 523 56.37 11.23 -51.46
C GLU A 523 57.61 12.09 -51.69
N LEU A 524 58.54 12.14 -50.73
CA LEU A 524 59.79 12.91 -50.82
C LEU A 524 60.70 12.45 -51.97
N ARG A 525 60.80 11.14 -52.23
CA ARG A 525 61.56 10.63 -53.39
C ARG A 525 60.91 10.99 -54.72
N THR A 526 59.57 11.05 -54.77
CA THR A 526 58.86 11.45 -55.99
C THR A 526 58.81 12.97 -56.18
N THR A 527 58.88 13.77 -55.12
CA THR A 527 59.04 15.23 -55.24
C THR A 527 60.45 15.62 -55.65
N HIS A 528 61.45 14.82 -55.27
CA HIS A 528 62.87 15.12 -55.55
C HIS A 528 63.37 14.63 -56.93
N ALA A 529 62.56 13.85 -57.68
CA ALA A 529 63.02 13.18 -58.91
C ALA A 529 62.31 13.58 -60.23
N LEU A 530 61.41 14.58 -60.27
CA LEU A 530 60.49 14.73 -61.41
C LEU A 530 60.45 16.14 -62.04
N GLN A 531 60.68 16.16 -63.36
CA GLN A 531 60.43 17.23 -64.34
C GLN A 531 58.98 17.77 -64.25
N GLU A 532 58.78 19.04 -64.62
CA GLU A 532 57.57 19.85 -64.32
C GLU A 532 56.23 19.17 -64.68
N ASP A 533 56.16 18.44 -65.79
CA ASP A 533 54.94 17.75 -66.24
C ASP A 533 54.42 16.68 -65.26
N ARG A 534 55.32 15.96 -64.61
CA ARG A 534 54.95 14.95 -63.60
C ARG A 534 54.49 15.60 -62.29
N GLN A 535 54.92 16.84 -62.00
CA GLN A 535 54.39 17.60 -60.87
C GLN A 535 52.96 18.06 -61.11
N LEU A 536 52.61 18.43 -62.36
CA LEU A 536 51.25 18.81 -62.72
C LEU A 536 50.30 17.61 -62.64
N LEU A 537 50.70 16.44 -63.15
CA LEU A 537 49.90 15.22 -63.03
C LEU A 537 49.66 14.83 -61.56
N LYS A 538 50.67 14.91 -60.70
CA LYS A 538 50.50 14.65 -59.26
C LYS A 538 49.65 15.69 -58.54
N LYS A 539 49.69 16.95 -58.96
CA LYS A 539 48.78 18.00 -58.45
C LYS A 539 47.34 17.69 -58.86
N ALA A 540 47.11 17.22 -60.08
CA ALA A 540 45.80 16.77 -60.55
C ALA A 540 45.31 15.54 -59.76
N GLU A 541 46.15 14.52 -59.58
CA GLU A 541 45.83 13.35 -58.73
C GLU A 541 45.50 13.76 -57.29
N LYS A 542 46.25 14.71 -56.71
CA LYS A 542 45.98 15.26 -55.38
C LYS A 542 44.64 16.01 -55.32
N GLN A 543 44.28 16.73 -56.37
CA GLN A 543 42.97 17.40 -56.44
C GLN A 543 41.83 16.38 -56.55
N VAL A 544 42.03 15.29 -57.32
CA VAL A 544 41.06 14.19 -57.44
C VAL A 544 40.89 13.47 -56.10
N THR A 545 41.97 13.16 -55.38
CA THR A 545 41.87 12.52 -54.07
C THR A 545 41.20 13.41 -53.03
N LEU A 546 41.48 14.71 -53.03
CA LEU A 546 40.79 15.68 -52.18
C LEU A 546 39.31 15.83 -52.54
N ALA A 547 38.95 15.79 -53.83
CA ALA A 547 37.56 15.81 -54.27
C ALA A 547 36.81 14.54 -53.82
N LEU A 548 37.45 13.37 -53.93
CA LEU A 548 36.90 12.10 -53.46
C LEU A 548 36.74 12.06 -51.93
N GLN A 549 37.69 12.62 -51.17
CA GLN A 549 37.56 12.78 -49.72
C GLN A 549 36.36 13.67 -49.37
N ARG A 550 36.22 14.83 -50.00
CA ARG A 550 35.06 15.71 -49.79
C ARG A 550 33.72 15.03 -50.12
N GLN A 551 33.68 14.21 -51.17
CA GLN A 551 32.49 13.43 -51.50
C GLN A 551 32.16 12.36 -50.46
N ARG A 552 33.18 11.68 -49.92
CA ARG A 552 33.01 10.73 -48.81
C ARG A 552 32.50 11.42 -47.55
N ASP A 553 33.11 12.54 -47.17
CA ASP A 553 32.68 13.31 -45.99
C ASP A 553 31.22 13.78 -46.12
N LEU A 554 30.82 14.25 -47.31
CA LEU A 554 29.43 14.63 -47.59
C LEU A 554 28.47 13.43 -47.55
N HIS A 555 28.91 12.26 -48.00
CA HIS A 555 28.11 11.04 -47.96
C HIS A 555 27.94 10.55 -46.52
N GLU A 556 29.02 10.51 -45.73
CA GLU A 556 28.99 10.18 -44.31
C GLU A 556 28.12 11.15 -43.51
N HIS A 557 28.16 12.45 -43.83
CA HIS A 557 27.26 13.43 -43.24
C HIS A 557 25.79 13.17 -43.59
N LYS A 558 25.49 12.78 -44.83
CA LYS A 558 24.11 12.44 -45.22
C LYS A 558 23.63 11.15 -44.53
N LEU A 559 24.50 10.14 -44.44
CA LEU A 559 24.17 8.89 -43.75
C LEU A 559 23.91 9.12 -42.27
N SER A 560 24.77 9.87 -41.58
CA SER A 560 24.56 10.23 -40.18
C SER A 560 23.28 11.05 -39.95
N GLN A 561 22.92 11.94 -40.86
CA GLN A 561 21.61 12.63 -40.79
C GLN A 561 20.44 11.64 -40.91
N ILE A 562 20.51 10.70 -41.86
CA ILE A 562 19.47 9.68 -42.05
C ILE A 562 19.38 8.79 -40.80
N GLU A 563 20.51 8.32 -40.27
CA GLU A 563 20.56 7.53 -39.03
C GLU A 563 19.95 8.28 -37.85
N ASN A 564 20.24 9.58 -37.70
CA ASN A 564 19.65 10.41 -36.65
C ASN A 564 18.13 10.52 -36.80
N HIS A 565 17.62 10.66 -38.03
CA HIS A 565 16.17 10.70 -38.27
C HIS A 565 15.50 9.34 -38.02
N LEU A 566 16.14 8.24 -38.41
CA LEU A 566 15.64 6.89 -38.13
C LEU A 566 15.61 6.61 -36.63
N ALA A 567 16.70 6.91 -35.92
CA ALA A 567 16.76 6.80 -34.47
C ALA A 567 15.68 7.65 -33.77
N TRP A 568 15.36 8.83 -34.31
CA TRP A 568 14.27 9.66 -33.79
C TRP A 568 12.89 9.03 -34.02
N ILE A 569 12.62 8.46 -35.19
CA ILE A 569 11.35 7.78 -35.49
C ILE A 569 11.20 6.52 -34.63
N GLU A 570 12.25 5.71 -34.53
CA GLU A 570 12.29 4.51 -33.70
C GLU A 570 12.08 4.85 -32.22
N GLY A 571 12.79 5.88 -31.72
CA GLY A 571 12.61 6.39 -30.37
C GLY A 571 11.18 6.85 -30.11
N ARG A 572 10.56 7.57 -31.06
CA ARG A 572 9.16 8.02 -30.94
C ARG A 572 8.19 6.84 -30.92
N ALA A 573 8.39 5.82 -31.75
CA ALA A 573 7.56 4.62 -31.78
C ALA A 573 7.65 3.85 -30.44
N LEU A 574 8.86 3.65 -29.93
CA LEU A 574 9.09 3.00 -28.64
C LEU A 574 8.46 3.78 -27.48
N VAL A 575 8.61 5.11 -27.45
CA VAL A 575 8.02 5.96 -26.41
C VAL A 575 6.49 5.86 -26.43
N ASN A 576 5.86 5.92 -27.60
CA ASN A 576 4.41 5.79 -27.71
C ASN A 576 3.93 4.40 -27.26
N MET A 577 4.66 3.35 -27.61
CA MET A 577 4.33 1.98 -27.21
C MET A 577 4.47 1.79 -25.69
N PHE A 578 5.52 2.33 -25.08
CA PHE A 578 5.68 2.29 -23.62
C PHE A 578 4.64 3.14 -22.89
N ASP A 579 4.31 4.33 -23.42
CA ASP A 579 3.25 5.16 -22.85
C ASP A 579 1.89 4.44 -22.90
N PHE A 580 1.55 3.80 -24.03
CA PHE A 580 0.36 2.96 -24.14
C PHE A 580 0.35 1.81 -23.15
N LEU A 581 1.43 1.01 -23.09
CA LEU A 581 1.54 -0.10 -22.15
C LEU A 581 1.47 0.36 -20.68
N SER A 582 2.04 1.52 -20.36
CA SER A 582 1.97 2.10 -19.02
C SER A 582 0.54 2.49 -18.65
N LYS A 583 -0.21 3.09 -19.57
CA LYS A 583 -1.61 3.47 -19.38
C LYS A 583 -2.51 2.25 -19.22
N GLU A 584 -2.32 1.22 -20.04
CA GLU A 584 -3.08 -0.04 -19.92
C GLU A 584 -2.76 -0.77 -18.61
N LEU A 585 -1.51 -0.74 -18.15
CA LEU A 585 -1.15 -1.30 -16.85
C LEU A 585 -1.86 -0.55 -15.72
N VAL A 586 -1.85 0.78 -15.73
CA VAL A 586 -2.56 1.60 -14.72
C VAL A 586 -4.06 1.32 -14.78
N ARG A 587 -4.65 1.29 -15.97
CA ARG A 587 -6.06 0.94 -16.18
C ARG A 587 -6.40 -0.42 -15.57
N LEU A 588 -5.61 -1.46 -15.82
CA LEU A 588 -5.82 -2.80 -15.25
C LEU A 588 -5.71 -2.82 -13.72
N GLN A 589 -4.79 -2.03 -13.16
CA GLN A 589 -4.69 -1.87 -11.70
C GLN A 589 -5.92 -1.17 -11.13
N GLU A 590 -6.42 -0.14 -11.80
CA GLU A 590 -7.63 0.58 -11.41
C GLU A 590 -8.87 -0.30 -11.52
N GLU A 591 -9.03 -1.08 -12.59
CA GLU A 591 -10.12 -2.05 -12.75
C GLU A 591 -10.13 -3.08 -11.62
N ARG A 592 -8.97 -3.65 -11.26
CA ARG A 592 -8.85 -4.56 -10.10
C ARG A 592 -9.22 -3.88 -8.79
N ARG A 593 -8.80 -2.63 -8.61
CA ARG A 593 -9.10 -1.84 -7.40
C ARG A 593 -10.60 -1.53 -7.30
N ILE A 594 -11.23 -1.14 -8.40
CA ILE A 594 -12.67 -0.91 -8.48
C ILE A 594 -13.43 -2.20 -8.18
N HIS A 595 -13.03 -3.32 -8.79
CA HIS A 595 -13.64 -4.62 -8.51
C HIS A 595 -13.52 -5.02 -7.03
N ALA A 596 -12.37 -4.78 -6.39
CA ALA A 596 -12.25 -4.97 -4.95
C ALA A 596 -13.23 -4.09 -4.15
N PHE A 597 -13.43 -2.83 -4.57
CA PHE A 597 -14.41 -1.94 -3.93
C PHE A 597 -15.85 -2.40 -4.16
N THR A 598 -16.21 -2.89 -5.35
CA THR A 598 -17.55 -3.43 -5.60
C THR A 598 -17.82 -4.65 -4.73
N MET A 599 -16.86 -5.58 -4.61
CA MET A 599 -16.99 -6.77 -3.75
C MET A 599 -17.13 -6.40 -2.26
N LEU A 600 -16.39 -5.40 -1.79
CA LEU A 600 -16.52 -4.88 -0.42
C LEU A 600 -17.88 -4.17 -0.21
N GLY A 601 -18.34 -3.41 -1.20
CA GLY A 601 -19.64 -2.74 -1.19
C GLY A 601 -20.79 -3.75 -1.14
N GLU A 602 -20.76 -4.79 -1.97
CA GLU A 602 -21.72 -5.89 -1.95
C GLU A 602 -21.73 -6.61 -0.61
N ARG A 603 -20.55 -6.89 -0.03
CA ARG A 603 -20.47 -7.51 1.29
C ARG A 603 -21.13 -6.64 2.36
N GLN A 604 -20.85 -5.34 2.36
CA GLN A 604 -21.48 -4.41 3.30
C GLN A 604 -22.99 -4.29 3.08
N ARG A 605 -23.45 -4.32 1.82
CA ARG A 605 -24.86 -4.37 1.47
C ARG A 605 -25.53 -5.61 2.05
N ARG A 606 -24.98 -6.81 1.81
CA ARG A 606 -25.49 -8.08 2.36
C ARG A 606 -25.53 -8.09 3.89
N ILE A 607 -24.51 -7.51 4.55
CA ILE A 607 -24.49 -7.39 6.02
C ILE A 607 -25.64 -6.49 6.50
N ARG A 608 -25.85 -5.33 5.88
CA ARG A 608 -26.95 -4.42 6.25
C ARG A 608 -28.32 -5.04 5.97
N GLU A 609 -28.48 -5.72 4.83
CA GLU A 609 -29.71 -6.45 4.52
C GLU A 609 -29.99 -7.57 5.53
N ALA A 610 -28.95 -8.30 5.95
CA ALA A 610 -29.09 -9.30 7.01
C ALA A 610 -29.49 -8.67 8.36
N GLU A 611 -28.85 -7.56 8.75
CA GLU A 611 -29.19 -6.81 9.96
C GLU A 611 -30.63 -6.27 9.92
N GLU A 612 -31.05 -5.68 8.79
CA GLU A 612 -32.41 -5.21 8.58
C GLU A 612 -33.42 -6.36 8.56
N SER A 613 -33.12 -7.48 7.90
CA SER A 613 -33.97 -8.66 7.92
C SER A 613 -34.14 -9.22 9.34
N GLY A 614 -33.08 -9.20 10.16
CA GLY A 614 -33.14 -9.55 11.57
C GLY A 614 -34.06 -8.61 12.36
N ARG A 615 -33.97 -7.30 12.11
CA ARG A 615 -34.89 -6.31 12.72
C ARG A 615 -36.34 -6.52 12.28
N ARG A 616 -36.59 -6.77 10.99
CA ARG A 616 -37.94 -7.06 10.46
C ARG A 616 -38.54 -8.32 11.09
N GLN A 617 -37.75 -9.38 11.25
CA GLN A 617 -38.22 -10.60 11.94
C GLN A 617 -38.59 -10.35 13.40
N VAL A 618 -37.83 -9.51 14.11
CA VAL A 618 -38.14 -9.13 15.50
C VAL A 618 -39.42 -8.29 15.55
N GLU A 619 -39.58 -7.32 14.64
CA GLU A 619 -40.81 -6.52 14.55
C GLU A 619 -42.04 -7.35 14.16
N GLU A 620 -41.91 -8.31 13.24
CA GLU A 620 -43.00 -9.22 12.88
C GLU A 620 -43.39 -10.13 14.04
N ARG A 621 -42.43 -10.66 14.81
CA ARG A 621 -42.75 -11.41 16.04
C ARG A 621 -43.51 -10.54 17.02
N ARG A 622 -43.07 -9.30 17.23
CA ARG A 622 -43.75 -8.36 18.11
C ARG A 622 -45.18 -8.07 17.65
N ARG A 623 -45.39 -7.88 16.34
CA ARG A 623 -46.75 -7.71 15.78
C ARG A 623 -47.61 -8.95 15.98
N ARG A 624 -47.07 -10.16 15.81
CA ARG A 624 -47.82 -11.41 16.09
C ARG A 624 -48.21 -11.51 17.56
N GLU A 625 -47.29 -11.19 18.47
CA GLU A 625 -47.56 -11.14 19.90
C GLU A 625 -48.65 -10.10 20.21
N GLU A 626 -48.58 -8.90 19.63
CA GLU A 626 -49.60 -7.85 19.76
C GLU A 626 -50.96 -8.27 19.18
N ASP A 627 -50.99 -8.95 18.03
CA ASP A 627 -52.20 -9.47 17.41
C ASP A 627 -52.84 -10.60 18.25
N GLU A 628 -52.02 -11.46 18.86
CA GLU A 628 -52.50 -12.50 19.79
C GLU A 628 -53.09 -11.88 21.06
N LEU A 629 -52.43 -10.88 21.62
CA LEU A 629 -52.96 -10.10 22.75
C LEU A 629 -54.27 -9.41 22.36
N PHE A 630 -54.34 -8.80 21.18
CA PHE A 630 -55.55 -8.17 20.69
C PHE A 630 -56.69 -9.19 20.53
N LYS A 631 -56.42 -10.37 19.96
CA LYS A 631 -57.42 -11.45 19.85
C LYS A 631 -57.92 -11.91 21.21
N GLN A 632 -57.04 -12.03 22.21
CA GLN A 632 -57.43 -12.38 23.57
C GLN A 632 -58.33 -11.29 24.18
N VAL A 633 -57.97 -10.02 24.03
CA VAL A 633 -58.79 -8.89 24.51
C VAL A 633 -60.16 -8.86 23.82
N VAL A 634 -60.22 -9.06 22.50
CA VAL A 634 -61.49 -9.14 21.76
C VAL A 634 -62.32 -10.32 22.24
N LYS A 635 -61.72 -11.49 22.48
CA LYS A 635 -62.43 -12.65 23.02
C LYS A 635 -63.00 -12.37 24.41
N VAL A 636 -62.25 -11.69 25.27
CA VAL A 636 -62.75 -11.26 26.59
C VAL A 636 -63.92 -10.30 26.40
N HIS A 637 -63.81 -9.31 25.51
CA HIS A 637 -64.92 -8.39 25.22
C HIS A 637 -66.17 -9.10 24.68
N GLN A 638 -65.99 -10.06 23.77
CA GLN A 638 -67.10 -10.90 23.28
C GLN A 638 -67.72 -11.68 24.44
N SER A 639 -66.92 -12.36 25.26
CA SER A 639 -67.46 -13.08 26.42
C SER A 639 -68.18 -12.17 27.41
N THR A 640 -67.71 -10.94 27.63
CA THR A 640 -68.42 -9.98 28.49
C THR A 640 -69.72 -9.49 27.88
N VAL A 641 -69.77 -9.31 26.56
CA VAL A 641 -70.99 -8.96 25.85
C VAL A 641 -71.97 -10.13 25.89
N ASP A 642 -71.50 -11.35 25.66
CA ASP A 642 -72.31 -12.57 25.70
C ASP A 642 -72.90 -12.77 27.10
N SER A 643 -72.09 -12.69 28.17
CA SER A 643 -72.60 -12.78 29.55
C SER A 643 -73.59 -11.66 29.88
N TYR A 644 -73.35 -10.43 29.41
CA TYR A 644 -74.30 -9.34 29.62
C TYR A 644 -75.63 -9.57 28.89
N LEU A 645 -75.59 -10.10 27.67
CA LEU A 645 -76.79 -10.46 26.91
C LEU A 645 -77.52 -11.64 27.55
N GLU A 646 -76.79 -12.66 28.02
CA GLU A 646 -77.34 -13.77 28.79
C GLU A 646 -78.05 -13.26 30.05
N ASP A 647 -77.43 -12.37 30.82
CA ASP A 647 -78.04 -11.78 32.01
C ASP A 647 -79.32 -11.00 31.66
N ILE A 648 -79.35 -10.23 30.57
CA ILE A 648 -80.58 -9.55 30.12
C ILE A 648 -81.66 -10.56 29.74
N ILE A 649 -81.30 -11.60 28.99
CA ILE A 649 -82.24 -12.63 28.55
C ILE A 649 -82.80 -13.36 29.78
N LEU A 650 -81.95 -13.80 30.70
CA LEU A 650 -82.36 -14.47 31.94
C LEU A 650 -83.26 -13.57 32.79
N ASN A 651 -82.89 -12.30 33.02
CA ASN A 651 -83.76 -11.36 33.74
C ASN A 651 -85.09 -11.15 33.02
N SER A 652 -85.10 -11.07 31.69
CA SER A 652 -86.36 -10.92 30.93
C SER A 652 -87.23 -12.18 31.02
N MET A 653 -86.62 -13.37 30.96
CA MET A 653 -87.30 -14.64 31.12
C MET A 653 -87.87 -14.78 32.52
N GLU A 654 -87.09 -14.47 33.56
CA GLU A 654 -87.54 -14.47 34.96
C GLU A 654 -88.73 -13.52 35.15
N ASN A 655 -88.65 -12.29 34.63
CA ASN A 655 -89.77 -11.35 34.70
C ASN A 655 -91.03 -11.88 34.01
N THR A 656 -90.90 -12.44 32.80
CA THR A 656 -92.06 -13.03 32.10
C THR A 656 -92.62 -14.26 32.80
N ALA A 657 -91.75 -15.09 33.41
CA ALA A 657 -92.15 -16.25 34.18
C ALA A 657 -92.86 -15.83 35.48
N GLU A 658 -92.36 -14.78 36.16
CA GLU A 658 -93.03 -14.19 37.32
C GLU A 658 -94.39 -13.60 36.95
N GLU A 659 -94.51 -12.90 35.82
CA GLU A 659 -95.78 -12.37 35.32
C GLU A 659 -96.78 -13.50 35.05
N GLN A 660 -96.37 -14.55 34.32
CA GLN A 660 -97.21 -15.73 34.06
C GLN A 660 -97.61 -16.44 35.36
N ALA A 661 -96.67 -16.64 36.28
CA ALA A 661 -96.96 -17.24 37.58
C ALA A 661 -97.95 -16.39 38.40
N ARG A 662 -97.82 -15.06 38.38
CA ARG A 662 -98.78 -14.15 39.02
C ARG A 662 -100.16 -14.24 38.38
N GLU A 663 -100.25 -14.30 37.06
CA GLU A 663 -101.53 -14.48 36.36
C GLU A 663 -102.20 -15.83 36.69
N GLU A 664 -101.43 -16.91 36.77
CA GLU A 664 -101.93 -18.22 37.16
C GLU A 664 -102.37 -18.26 38.64
N ILE A 665 -101.58 -17.66 39.54
CA ILE A 665 -101.94 -17.52 40.96
C ILE A 665 -103.22 -16.70 41.10
N GLN A 666 -103.36 -15.60 40.36
CA GLN A 666 -104.59 -14.79 40.37
C GLN A 666 -105.79 -15.59 39.85
N ARG A 667 -105.63 -16.34 38.75
CA ARG A 667 -106.68 -17.24 38.24
C ARG A 667 -107.09 -18.27 39.28
N MET A 668 -106.12 -18.99 39.87
CA MET A 668 -106.38 -19.94 40.95
C MET A 668 -107.02 -19.28 42.17
N ALA A 669 -106.60 -18.06 42.54
CA ALA A 669 -107.18 -17.33 43.67
C ALA A 669 -108.64 -16.95 43.40
N VAL A 670 -108.99 -16.53 42.18
CA VAL A 670 -110.38 -16.27 41.77
C VAL A 670 -111.18 -17.57 41.83
N GLU A 671 -110.67 -18.67 41.26
CA GLU A 671 -111.34 -19.98 41.31
C GLU A 671 -111.57 -20.46 42.76
N ILE A 672 -110.57 -20.34 43.65
CA ILE A 672 -110.71 -20.69 45.07
C ILE A 672 -111.72 -19.78 45.76
N ASN A 673 -111.72 -18.48 45.45
CA ASN A 673 -112.66 -17.53 46.04
C ASN A 673 -114.10 -17.80 45.57
N ASP A 674 -114.28 -18.15 44.29
CA ASP A 674 -115.57 -18.57 43.75
C ASP A 674 -116.04 -19.88 44.40
N ILE A 675 -115.15 -20.86 44.58
CA ILE A 675 -115.45 -22.09 45.35
C ILE A 675 -115.80 -21.75 46.80
N ALA A 676 -115.09 -20.82 47.44
CA ALA A 676 -115.37 -20.40 48.81
C ALA A 676 -116.73 -19.69 48.93
N TYR A 677 -117.09 -18.82 47.98
CA TYR A 677 -118.41 -18.18 47.92
C TYR A 677 -119.52 -19.19 47.59
N GLU A 678 -119.28 -20.16 46.71
CA GLU A 678 -120.22 -21.27 46.46
C GLU A 678 -120.40 -22.14 47.70
N MET A 679 -119.32 -22.46 48.41
CA MET A 679 -119.37 -23.18 49.67
C MET A 679 -120.12 -22.38 50.73
N GLU A 680 -119.89 -21.06 50.84
CA GLU A 680 -120.51 -20.17 51.80
C GLU A 680 -122.01 -19.95 51.54
N SER A 681 -122.40 -19.78 50.28
CA SER A 681 -123.80 -19.63 49.86
C SER A 681 -124.63 -20.90 50.03
N ARG A 682 -124.00 -22.09 50.02
CA ARG A 682 -124.65 -23.39 50.26
C ARG A 682 -124.67 -23.81 51.74
N ARG A 683 -124.18 -22.99 52.68
CA ARG A 683 -124.04 -23.38 54.11
C ARG A 683 -125.38 -23.52 54.83
N THR A 684 -125.49 -24.60 55.60
CA THR A 684 -126.58 -24.85 56.56
C THR A 684 -126.04 -24.70 57.99
N TYR A 685 -126.86 -24.31 58.98
CA TYR A 685 -126.43 -24.03 60.37
C TYR A 685 -125.63 -25.18 61.03
N LEU A 686 -125.96 -26.43 60.71
CA LEU A 686 -125.22 -27.62 61.17
C LEU A 686 -123.77 -27.69 60.64
N GLN A 687 -123.53 -27.29 59.39
CA GLN A 687 -122.19 -27.34 58.80
C GLN A 687 -121.27 -26.24 59.36
N SER A 688 -121.81 -25.11 59.81
CA SER A 688 -121.02 -24.10 60.52
C SER A 688 -120.56 -24.58 61.90
N GLU A 689 -121.36 -25.37 62.61
CA GLU A 689 -120.95 -25.97 63.89
C GLU A 689 -119.89 -27.05 63.69
N GLU A 690 -119.98 -27.87 62.64
CA GLU A 690 -118.95 -28.83 62.26
C GLU A 690 -117.62 -28.15 61.90
N ILE A 691 -117.64 -27.05 61.13
CA ILE A 691 -116.43 -26.29 60.79
C ILE A 691 -115.83 -25.63 62.04
N VAL A 692 -116.65 -25.12 62.97
CA VAL A 692 -116.15 -24.59 64.24
C VAL A 692 -115.54 -25.70 65.09
N ALA A 693 -116.15 -26.90 65.11
CA ALA A 693 -115.58 -28.07 65.77
C ALA A 693 -114.26 -28.51 65.13
N GLU A 694 -114.15 -28.48 63.79
CA GLU A 694 -112.91 -28.77 63.07
C GLU A 694 -111.84 -27.68 63.27
N LEU A 695 -112.21 -26.40 63.31
CA LEU A 695 -111.29 -25.31 63.62
C LEU A 695 -110.77 -25.43 65.05
N VAL A 696 -111.63 -25.72 66.02
CA VAL A 696 -111.24 -25.98 67.42
C VAL A 696 -110.38 -27.24 67.52
N TYR A 697 -110.73 -28.32 66.82
CA TYR A 697 -109.91 -29.53 66.70
C TYR A 697 -108.54 -29.22 66.07
N SER A 698 -108.49 -28.33 65.08
CA SER A 698 -107.26 -27.89 64.44
C SER A 698 -106.39 -27.03 65.36
N PHE A 699 -106.97 -26.28 66.31
CA PHE A 699 -106.20 -25.54 67.31
C PHE A 699 -105.68 -26.42 68.46
N LEU A 700 -106.37 -27.53 68.77
CA LEU A 700 -106.03 -28.41 69.89
C LEU A 700 -104.85 -29.37 69.61
N ILE A 701 -104.48 -29.59 68.34
CA ILE A 701 -103.35 -30.45 67.95
C ILE A 701 -102.16 -29.59 67.53
N PRO A 702 -100.96 -29.74 68.14
CA PRO A 702 -99.75 -29.03 67.72
C PRO A 702 -99.44 -29.27 66.23
N GLU A 703 -99.04 -28.22 65.49
CA GLU A 703 -98.75 -28.34 64.04
C GLU A 703 -97.72 -29.42 63.70
N VAL A 704 -96.82 -29.72 64.62
CA VAL A 704 -95.80 -30.77 64.47
C VAL A 704 -96.42 -32.16 64.28
N GLU A 705 -97.51 -32.48 64.97
CA GLU A 705 -98.19 -33.77 64.80
C GLU A 705 -98.99 -33.81 63.50
N LYS A 706 -99.51 -32.67 63.01
CA LYS A 706 -100.18 -32.58 61.71
C LYS A 706 -99.23 -32.80 60.53
N ILE A 707 -98.02 -32.21 60.57
CA ILE A 707 -97.00 -32.44 59.56
C ILE A 707 -96.62 -33.92 59.55
N SER A 708 -96.48 -34.56 60.73
CA SER A 708 -96.16 -35.99 60.81
C SER A 708 -97.24 -36.92 60.23
N VAL A 709 -98.52 -36.55 60.32
CA VAL A 709 -99.63 -37.31 59.72
C VAL A 709 -99.74 -37.04 58.21
N LYS A 710 -99.52 -35.79 57.76
CA LYS A 710 -99.46 -35.46 56.32
C LYS A 710 -98.28 -36.14 55.63
N GLU A 711 -97.09 -36.15 56.23
CA GLU A 711 -95.91 -36.83 55.71
C GLU A 711 -96.14 -38.35 55.58
N LYS A 712 -96.83 -38.97 56.55
CA LYS A 712 -97.24 -40.39 56.46
C LYS A 712 -98.26 -40.65 55.34
N GLY A 713 -99.13 -39.69 55.02
CA GLY A 713 -100.09 -39.77 53.91
C GLY A 713 -99.48 -39.46 52.53
N SER A 714 -98.48 -38.60 52.43
CA SER A 714 -97.78 -38.29 51.18
C SER A 714 -96.74 -39.35 50.78
N HIS A 715 -96.21 -40.12 51.75
CA HIS A 715 -95.28 -41.22 51.47
C HIS A 715 -95.93 -42.40 50.71
N THR A 716 -97.26 -42.58 50.78
CA THR A 716 -97.96 -43.63 50.00
C THR A 716 -98.21 -43.22 48.54
N PHE A 717 -98.25 -41.91 48.23
CA PHE A 717 -98.41 -41.42 46.84
C PHE A 717 -97.07 -41.21 46.11
N PHE A 718 -95.97 -40.92 46.83
CA PHE A 718 -94.65 -40.69 46.24
C PHE A 718 -93.93 -41.95 45.71
N ILE A 719 -94.46 -43.16 45.98
CA ILE A 719 -93.92 -44.41 45.43
C ILE A 719 -94.34 -44.61 43.95
N GLY A 720 -95.34 -43.89 43.44
CA GLY A 720 -95.85 -44.06 42.07
C GLY A 720 -95.17 -43.22 40.98
N SER A 721 -94.47 -42.13 41.32
CA SER A 721 -93.95 -41.15 40.34
C SER A 721 -92.42 -41.08 40.24
N SER A 722 -91.69 -41.72 41.17
CA SER A 722 -90.23 -41.76 41.18
C SER A 722 -89.62 -42.74 40.16
N GLY A 723 -90.43 -43.54 39.48
CA GLY A 723 -89.98 -44.48 38.44
C GLY A 723 -89.72 -43.88 37.05
N ALA A 724 -90.15 -42.63 36.77
CA ALA A 724 -90.09 -42.06 35.41
C ALA A 724 -88.99 -41.00 35.19
N TYR A 725 -88.31 -40.53 36.24
CA TYR A 725 -87.33 -39.44 36.14
C TYR A 725 -85.86 -39.87 36.20
N CYS A 726 -85.57 -41.15 36.42
CA CYS A 726 -84.20 -41.68 36.44
C CYS A 726 -83.62 -42.02 35.05
N GLU A 727 -84.43 -42.09 33.97
CA GLU A 727 -83.92 -42.44 32.63
C GLU A 727 -83.44 -41.24 31.79
N ALA A 728 -83.64 -40.00 32.24
CA ALA A 728 -83.31 -38.80 31.45
C ALA A 728 -81.94 -38.16 31.77
N TRP A 729 -81.30 -38.50 32.89
CA TRP A 729 -80.06 -37.86 33.35
C TRP A 729 -78.77 -38.55 32.86
N ASP A 730 -78.84 -39.82 32.43
CA ASP A 730 -77.65 -40.56 31.95
C ASP A 730 -77.31 -40.29 30.46
N ALA A 731 -78.14 -39.53 29.73
CA ALA A 731 -77.92 -39.24 28.31
C ALA A 731 -77.16 -37.93 28.01
N VAL A 732 -76.86 -37.10 29.01
CA VAL A 732 -76.28 -35.75 28.80
C VAL A 732 -74.77 -35.67 29.16
N GLN A 733 -74.18 -36.72 29.74
CA GLN A 733 -72.74 -36.77 30.04
C GLN A 733 -71.86 -37.39 28.93
N THR A 734 -72.39 -37.62 27.72
CA THR A 734 -71.59 -38.06 26.56
C THR A 734 -71.84 -37.20 25.33
N SER A 735 -71.29 -35.98 25.34
CA SER A 735 -70.99 -35.20 24.13
C SER A 735 -69.94 -34.13 24.41
#